data_AF-A0A370VPT3-F1
#
_entry.id   AF-A0A370VPT3-F1
#
_cell.length_a   1.000
_cell.length_b   1.000
_cell.length_c   1.000
_cell.angle_alpha   90.00
_cell.angle_beta   90.00
_cell.angle_gamma   90.00
#
_symmetry.space_group_name_H-M   'P 1'
#
loop_
_entity.id
_entity.type
_entity.pdbx_description
1 polymer ?
#
loop_
_entity_poly.entity_id
_entity_poly.type
_entity_poly.pdbx_seq_one_letter_code
_entity_poly.pdbx_strand_id
1 'polypeptide(L)'
;MTGTTEDYAPHPHIGGRTAALRALAAWRAAAPGAPRVVVLTGDAGSGRSRLLTGFLMLCEPEYRKRLPLDAMDPSTVPPELPPPAVPSAEGLTAAQVLWLIADHFGLRATGVEGVYAELAALEEPVTVVVPDVDRAGPVRAADEPARLVREVLAPLAATETVRLMAEVPRPLAAELAEGLPPGTAQIIDLDAPEWADPDVLVRFAQAALNPEFGAPELPFTVDPAVRLALGAAIGRRAGSPLVVQLAVNCILMAPEGFDPADERFLPTSVGAALDLHARRLGTDSQTLRMLLAPLALAEAEGIPVQLWARLASAVAEHDMSPAIAGGMLLAGPFVQPEEVPGSDADSDGADEGRTLLRLLHPALAEEIRAGLPSVAAAQTQIAMSLLEAVPEQDWGKADPYVRDHIAAHTLEAGLLPQLLTDPGLFVHADPVPLRAAVEAVPLEQLGAPARTYLRTAPLLTRTQVPAELRAAFLETAFVEDGLPEYAEAIRERLGLELPWQTLWSQPVAGVSAVTVGTLPGTEGAAATPVAVLVVPPGTPGARPVGAAGAEGGESGPAALVHGLVQPGLLDDADLGRIVRPSEEERAAAPLGLSRGGDYLRVWNRADQEVVAALISDTPFTAADLAPDGILLVATERGAKALRIRAAGAEIAS
;
A
#
# COMPACT_ATOMS: atom_id res chain seq x y z
N MET A 1 -15.59 -12.13 44.48
CA MET A 1 -17.06 -12.16 44.65
C MET A 1 -17.65 -12.55 43.32
N THR A 2 -18.08 -13.80 43.20
CA THR A 2 -18.66 -14.39 41.98
C THR A 2 -20.16 -14.08 41.97
N GLY A 3 -20.53 -12.90 41.49
CA GLY A 3 -21.90 -12.63 41.07
C GLY A 3 -22.19 -13.42 39.81
N THR A 4 -23.31 -14.13 39.79
CA THR A 4 -23.87 -14.77 38.59
C THR A 4 -24.02 -13.72 37.50
N THR A 5 -23.45 -13.95 36.33
CA THR A 5 -23.50 -13.08 35.14
C THR A 5 -24.90 -12.94 34.51
N GLU A 6 -25.96 -13.45 35.17
CA GLU A 6 -27.31 -13.57 34.61
C GLU A 6 -28.11 -12.25 34.59
N ASP A 7 -27.69 -11.20 35.31
CA ASP A 7 -28.48 -9.95 35.45
C ASP A 7 -27.99 -8.75 34.60
N TYR A 8 -26.90 -8.90 33.83
CA TYR A 8 -26.33 -7.78 33.05
C TYR A 8 -26.68 -7.85 31.56
N ALA A 9 -26.96 -6.69 30.97
CA ALA A 9 -27.17 -6.58 29.53
C ALA A 9 -25.85 -6.80 28.77
N PRO A 10 -25.87 -7.52 27.63
CA PRO A 10 -24.69 -7.64 26.78
C PRO A 10 -24.32 -6.28 26.17
N HIS A 11 -23.06 -6.14 25.77
CA HIS A 11 -22.61 -4.94 25.04
C HIS A 11 -23.46 -4.74 23.77
N PRO A 12 -23.99 -3.54 23.48
CA PRO A 12 -24.96 -3.34 22.38
C PRO A 12 -24.37 -3.60 20.99
N HIS A 13 -23.10 -3.25 20.76
CA HIS A 13 -22.40 -3.55 19.50
C HIS A 13 -21.96 -5.02 19.37
N ILE A 14 -21.35 -5.61 20.41
CA ILE A 14 -20.76 -6.96 20.35
C ILE A 14 -21.83 -8.04 20.56
N GLY A 15 -22.80 -7.80 21.43
CA GLY A 15 -23.87 -8.73 21.79
C GLY A 15 -23.47 -9.86 22.75
N GLY A 16 -22.21 -9.94 23.18
CA GLY A 16 -21.68 -11.04 24.00
C GLY A 16 -20.17 -10.96 24.23
N ARG A 17 -19.51 -12.12 24.35
CA ARG A 17 -18.05 -12.29 24.56
C ARG A 17 -17.54 -11.72 25.90
N THR A 18 -18.34 -11.88 26.96
CA THR A 18 -18.07 -11.35 28.31
C THR A 18 -16.69 -11.74 28.86
N ALA A 19 -16.24 -12.99 28.65
CA ALA A 19 -14.93 -13.44 29.13
C ALA A 19 -13.79 -12.65 28.48
N ALA A 20 -13.82 -12.52 27.15
CA ALA A 20 -12.81 -11.77 26.40
C ALA A 20 -12.85 -10.28 26.80
N LEU A 21 -14.02 -9.65 26.85
CA LEU A 21 -14.17 -8.25 27.28
C LEU A 21 -13.62 -8.02 28.70
N ARG A 22 -13.86 -8.95 29.63
CA ARG A 22 -13.32 -8.87 30.99
C ARG A 22 -11.79 -8.93 30.99
N ALA A 23 -11.20 -9.78 30.17
CA ALA A 23 -9.74 -9.84 30.00
C ALA A 23 -9.19 -8.53 29.40
N LEU A 24 -9.85 -7.98 28.37
CA LEU A 24 -9.43 -6.71 27.76
C LEU A 24 -9.57 -5.52 28.73
N ALA A 25 -10.64 -5.47 29.52
CA ALA A 25 -10.84 -4.45 30.54
C ALA A 25 -9.78 -4.54 31.65
N ALA A 26 -9.45 -5.76 32.11
CA ALA A 26 -8.39 -5.98 33.09
C ALA A 26 -7.00 -5.60 32.55
N TRP A 27 -6.71 -5.93 31.30
CA TRP A 27 -5.50 -5.50 30.59
C TRP A 27 -5.41 -3.97 30.50
N ARG A 28 -6.50 -3.31 30.11
CA ARG A 28 -6.54 -1.84 29.98
C ARG A 28 -6.33 -1.13 31.32
N ALA A 29 -6.88 -1.70 32.39
CA ALA A 29 -6.73 -1.21 33.75
C ALA A 29 -5.35 -1.46 34.37
N ALA A 30 -4.47 -2.21 33.68
CA ALA A 30 -3.23 -2.72 34.25
C ALA A 30 -3.46 -3.42 35.60
N ALA A 31 -4.53 -4.23 35.68
CA ALA A 31 -4.89 -4.93 36.91
C ALA A 31 -3.73 -5.85 37.38
N PRO A 32 -3.57 -6.08 38.70
CA PRO A 32 -2.52 -6.96 39.20
C PRO A 32 -2.56 -8.35 38.55
N GLY A 33 -1.45 -8.77 37.95
CA GLY A 33 -1.33 -10.05 37.24
C GLY A 33 -1.88 -10.05 35.81
N ALA A 34 -2.43 -8.93 35.31
CA ALA A 34 -2.78 -8.81 33.91
C ALA A 34 -1.51 -8.76 33.03
N PRO A 35 -1.51 -9.44 31.87
CA PRO A 35 -0.38 -9.42 30.95
C PRO A 35 -0.15 -7.99 30.43
N ARG A 36 1.07 -7.71 29.93
CA ARG A 36 1.36 -6.47 29.20
C ARG A 36 0.92 -6.58 27.74
N VAL A 37 1.07 -7.78 27.17
CA VAL A 37 0.79 -8.06 25.76
C VAL A 37 -0.44 -8.95 25.66
N VAL A 38 -1.44 -8.52 24.87
CA VAL A 38 -2.62 -9.33 24.54
C VAL A 38 -2.60 -9.61 23.04
N VAL A 39 -2.66 -10.89 22.69
CA VAL A 39 -2.74 -11.34 21.31
C VAL A 39 -4.15 -11.85 21.08
N LEU A 40 -4.97 -11.05 20.38
CA LEU A 40 -6.33 -11.44 20.00
C LEU A 40 -6.26 -12.24 18.70
N THR A 41 -6.82 -13.45 18.71
CA THR A 41 -6.81 -14.32 17.54
C THR A 41 -8.07 -15.17 17.46
N GLY A 42 -8.17 -15.96 16.39
CA GLY A 42 -9.31 -16.79 16.05
C GLY A 42 -9.35 -17.03 14.54
N ASP A 43 -10.16 -18.00 14.14
CA ASP A 43 -10.47 -18.34 12.76
C ASP A 43 -11.13 -17.15 12.06
N ALA A 44 -11.00 -17.09 10.74
CA ALA A 44 -11.53 -16.01 9.93
C ALA A 44 -13.07 -15.92 10.09
N GLY A 45 -13.57 -14.74 10.45
CA GLY A 45 -15.01 -14.51 10.70
C GLY A 45 -15.49 -14.87 12.11
N SER A 46 -14.59 -15.20 13.05
CA SER A 46 -14.90 -15.42 14.49
C SER A 46 -15.40 -14.16 15.23
N GLY A 47 -15.23 -12.98 14.62
CA GLY A 47 -15.69 -11.69 15.14
C GLY A 47 -14.64 -10.88 15.91
N ARG A 48 -13.35 -11.14 15.68
CA ARG A 48 -12.22 -10.41 16.28
C ARG A 48 -12.32 -8.89 16.08
N SER A 49 -12.39 -8.41 14.83
CA SER A 49 -12.51 -6.97 14.55
C SER A 49 -13.75 -6.35 15.21
N ARG A 50 -14.87 -7.10 15.31
CA ARG A 50 -16.11 -6.64 15.99
C ARG A 50 -15.92 -6.52 17.51
N LEU A 51 -15.27 -7.51 18.13
CA LEU A 51 -14.93 -7.47 19.56
C LEU A 51 -14.00 -6.29 19.84
N LEU A 52 -12.95 -6.14 19.03
CA LEU A 52 -11.95 -5.09 19.17
C LEU A 52 -12.56 -3.70 18.99
N THR A 53 -13.37 -3.52 17.95
CA THR A 53 -14.13 -2.28 17.71
C THR A 53 -15.01 -1.93 18.91
N GLY A 54 -15.81 -2.89 19.40
CA GLY A 54 -16.66 -2.64 20.56
C GLY A 54 -15.87 -2.34 21.84
N PHE A 55 -14.72 -2.99 22.05
CA PHE A 55 -13.82 -2.65 23.16
C PHE A 55 -13.23 -1.24 23.02
N LEU A 56 -12.82 -0.83 21.82
CA LEU A 56 -12.32 0.52 21.56
C LEU A 56 -13.43 1.57 21.74
N MET A 57 -14.67 1.27 21.37
CA MET A 57 -15.82 2.14 21.67
C MET A 57 -16.02 2.39 23.17
N LEU A 58 -15.66 1.43 24.04
CA LEU A 58 -15.68 1.62 25.50
C LEU A 58 -14.51 2.48 25.99
N CYS A 59 -13.39 2.52 25.25
CA CYS A 59 -12.21 3.30 25.60
C CYS A 59 -12.30 4.75 25.09
N GLU A 60 -13.01 4.98 23.97
CA GLU A 60 -13.14 6.28 23.33
C GLU A 60 -14.23 7.14 24.00
N PRO A 61 -13.90 8.31 24.59
CA PRO A 61 -14.84 9.12 25.37
C PRO A 61 -16.18 9.43 24.69
N GLU A 62 -16.18 9.75 23.40
CA GLU A 62 -17.41 10.12 22.69
C GLU A 62 -18.35 8.95 22.42
N TYR A 63 -17.79 7.76 22.12
CA TYR A 63 -18.59 6.55 21.99
C TYR A 63 -19.03 6.01 23.35
N ARG A 64 -18.14 6.05 24.34
CA ARG A 64 -18.39 5.58 25.71
C ARG A 64 -19.63 6.22 26.33
N LYS A 65 -19.81 7.54 26.16
CA LYS A 65 -20.99 8.30 26.68
C LYS A 65 -22.33 7.85 26.08
N ARG A 66 -22.31 7.21 24.90
CA ARG A 66 -23.50 6.75 24.19
C ARG A 66 -23.90 5.32 24.57
N LEU A 67 -23.04 4.61 25.32
CA LEU A 67 -23.26 3.23 25.72
C LEU A 67 -23.97 3.16 27.09
N PRO A 68 -24.89 2.19 27.30
CA PRO A 68 -25.63 2.04 28.55
C PRO A 68 -24.76 1.33 29.61
N LEU A 69 -23.68 1.99 30.06
CA LEU A 69 -22.67 1.37 30.94
C LEU A 69 -23.25 0.82 32.25
N ASP A 70 -24.26 1.49 32.83
CA ASP A 70 -24.90 1.08 34.09
C ASP A 70 -25.66 -0.26 33.99
N ALA A 71 -26.03 -0.66 32.77
CA ALA A 71 -26.72 -1.93 32.52
C ALA A 71 -25.74 -3.07 32.19
N MET A 72 -24.46 -2.77 31.96
CA MET A 72 -23.43 -3.73 31.59
C MET A 72 -22.73 -4.30 32.83
N ASP A 73 -22.11 -5.49 32.69
CA ASP A 73 -21.24 -6.05 33.72
C ASP A 73 -20.04 -5.10 33.93
N PRO A 74 -19.86 -4.51 35.14
CA PRO A 74 -18.78 -3.56 35.38
C PRO A 74 -17.39 -4.14 35.14
N SER A 75 -17.22 -5.46 35.23
CA SER A 75 -15.95 -6.14 34.96
C SER A 75 -15.58 -6.20 33.48
N THR A 76 -16.53 -5.92 32.58
CA THR A 76 -16.31 -5.83 31.13
C THR A 76 -16.07 -4.41 30.64
N VAL A 77 -16.23 -3.42 31.53
CA VAL A 77 -16.09 -2.01 31.20
C VAL A 77 -14.68 -1.55 31.59
N PRO A 78 -13.81 -1.16 30.64
CA PRO A 78 -12.49 -0.62 30.95
C PRO A 78 -12.62 0.69 31.75
N PRO A 79 -11.62 1.03 32.58
CA PRO A 79 -11.59 2.29 33.29
C PRO A 79 -11.47 3.47 32.31
N GLU A 80 -11.90 4.64 32.77
CA GLU A 80 -11.75 5.87 32.01
C GLU A 80 -10.27 6.32 32.04
N LEU A 81 -9.60 6.11 30.92
CA LEU A 81 -8.19 6.43 30.68
C LEU A 81 -8.07 7.04 29.28
N PRO A 82 -6.98 7.77 28.96
CA PRO A 82 -6.77 8.28 27.60
C PRO A 82 -6.91 7.19 26.54
N PRO A 83 -7.50 7.45 25.36
CA PRO A 83 -7.59 6.46 24.29
C PRO A 83 -6.20 5.88 23.93
N PRO A 84 -6.10 4.58 23.63
CA PRO A 84 -4.85 4.01 23.14
C PRO A 84 -4.50 4.52 21.75
N ALA A 85 -3.24 4.42 21.35
CA ALA A 85 -2.85 4.58 19.95
C ALA A 85 -3.40 3.40 19.14
N VAL A 86 -4.10 3.66 18.04
CA VAL A 86 -4.71 2.63 17.19
C VAL A 86 -4.29 2.81 15.73
N PRO A 87 -3.04 2.46 15.36
CA PRO A 87 -2.62 2.51 13.96
C PRO A 87 -3.36 1.42 13.17
N SER A 88 -4.11 1.79 12.14
CA SER A 88 -4.69 0.80 11.22
C SER A 88 -3.58 0.12 10.44
N ALA A 89 -3.57 -1.21 10.38
CA ALA A 89 -2.63 -1.95 9.55
C ALA A 89 -3.11 -2.06 8.09
N GLU A 90 -4.39 -1.82 7.82
CA GLU A 90 -5.03 -2.05 6.51
C GLU A 90 -4.31 -1.31 5.38
N GLY A 91 -3.81 -2.07 4.39
CA GLY A 91 -3.11 -1.54 3.23
C GLY A 91 -1.71 -0.96 3.51
N LEU A 92 -1.27 -0.92 4.77
CA LEU A 92 0.00 -0.33 5.17
C LEU A 92 1.10 -1.37 5.34
N THR A 93 2.31 -0.98 4.94
CA THR A 93 3.52 -1.74 5.24
C THR A 93 3.86 -1.67 6.73
N ALA A 94 4.63 -2.65 7.22
CA ALA A 94 5.15 -2.71 8.58
C ALA A 94 5.88 -1.40 8.95
N ALA A 95 6.71 -0.89 8.03
CA ALA A 95 7.40 0.38 8.23
C ALA A 95 6.43 1.56 8.40
N GLN A 96 5.37 1.65 7.57
CA GLN A 96 4.37 2.71 7.69
C GLN A 96 3.61 2.63 9.02
N VAL A 97 3.23 1.43 9.47
CA VAL A 97 2.58 1.24 10.78
C VAL A 97 3.48 1.71 11.93
N LEU A 98 4.77 1.39 11.90
CA LEU A 98 5.73 1.87 12.90
C LEU A 98 5.85 3.39 12.90
N TRP A 99 5.90 4.02 11.72
CA TRP A 99 5.97 5.47 11.62
C TRP A 99 4.68 6.17 12.07
N LEU A 100 3.50 5.57 11.88
CA LEU A 100 2.25 6.06 12.47
C LEU A 100 2.30 6.06 14.00
N ILE A 101 2.91 5.04 14.60
CA ILE A 101 3.12 4.97 16.05
C ILE A 101 4.08 6.09 16.50
N ALA A 102 5.19 6.26 15.78
CA ALA A 102 6.16 7.32 16.07
C ALA A 102 5.54 8.73 15.98
N ASP A 103 4.75 8.99 14.94
CA ASP A 103 4.05 10.26 14.74
C ASP A 103 3.02 10.51 15.85
N HIS A 104 2.21 9.50 16.18
CA HIS A 104 1.21 9.59 17.26
C HIS A 104 1.82 10.00 18.61
N PHE A 105 3.01 9.49 18.93
CA PHE A 105 3.73 9.84 20.16
C PHE A 105 4.71 11.01 20.02
N GLY A 106 4.80 11.64 18.83
CA GLY A 106 5.67 12.79 18.57
C GLY A 106 7.16 12.49 18.70
N LEU A 107 7.57 11.26 18.39
CA LEU A 107 8.97 10.81 18.46
C LEU A 107 9.81 11.50 17.38
N ARG A 108 11.09 11.75 17.67
CA ARG A 108 12.03 12.45 16.77
C ARG A 108 13.01 11.51 16.09
N ALA A 109 12.66 10.23 16.03
CA ALA A 109 13.48 9.21 15.43
C ALA A 109 13.70 9.48 13.93
N THR A 110 14.94 9.27 13.46
CA THR A 110 15.30 9.38 12.03
C THR A 110 15.41 8.01 11.36
N GLY A 111 15.05 6.94 12.07
CA GLY A 111 15.10 5.55 11.59
C GLY A 111 14.41 4.58 12.55
N VAL A 112 14.17 3.36 12.07
CA VAL A 112 13.41 2.30 12.78
C VAL A 112 13.95 2.03 14.19
N GLU A 113 15.26 1.81 14.34
CA GLU A 113 15.90 1.56 15.65
C GLU A 113 15.72 2.73 16.63
N GLY A 114 15.71 3.96 16.11
CA GLY A 114 15.49 5.16 16.91
C GLY A 114 14.08 5.21 17.51
N VAL A 115 13.07 4.70 16.79
CA VAL A 115 11.68 4.63 17.27
C VAL A 115 11.60 3.77 18.52
N TYR A 116 12.18 2.56 18.49
CA TYR A 116 12.17 1.66 19.65
C TYR A 116 12.98 2.21 20.82
N ALA A 117 14.14 2.83 20.55
CA ALA A 117 14.96 3.44 21.59
C ALA A 117 14.22 4.60 22.30
N GLU A 118 13.53 5.45 21.55
CA GLU A 118 12.74 6.55 22.13
C GLU A 118 11.51 6.03 22.89
N LEU A 119 10.79 5.03 22.37
CA LEU A 119 9.69 4.38 23.08
C LEU A 119 10.16 3.78 24.42
N ALA A 120 11.30 3.07 24.42
CA ALA A 120 11.89 2.47 25.62
C ALA A 120 12.32 3.52 26.66
N ALA A 121 12.60 4.76 26.24
CA ALA A 121 13.03 5.85 27.11
C ALA A 121 11.87 6.66 27.71
N LEU A 122 10.62 6.37 27.35
CA LEU A 122 9.45 7.05 27.91
C LEU A 122 9.31 6.79 29.42
N GLU A 123 9.01 7.83 30.19
CA GLU A 123 8.83 7.75 31.63
C GLU A 123 7.55 7.00 32.03
N GLU A 124 6.50 7.12 31.21
CA GLU A 124 5.21 6.47 31.41
C GLU A 124 4.93 5.42 30.32
N PRO A 125 4.39 4.23 30.68
CA PRO A 125 4.03 3.24 29.68
C PRO A 125 2.91 3.72 28.75
N VAL A 126 3.11 3.53 27.45
CA VAL A 126 2.12 3.84 26.41
C VAL A 126 1.30 2.61 26.04
N THR A 127 0.06 2.82 25.59
CA THR A 127 -0.83 1.73 25.17
C THR A 127 -1.05 1.78 23.65
N VAL A 128 -0.77 0.67 22.98
CA VAL A 128 -0.91 0.52 21.52
C VAL A 128 -1.84 -0.65 21.23
N VAL A 129 -2.81 -0.43 20.35
CA VAL A 129 -3.76 -1.44 19.86
C VAL A 129 -3.62 -1.53 18.34
N VAL A 130 -3.19 -2.65 17.79
CA VAL A 130 -3.02 -2.83 16.34
C VAL A 130 -4.12 -3.76 15.82
N PRO A 131 -5.19 -3.24 15.19
CA PRO A 131 -6.24 -4.03 14.56
C PRO A 131 -5.80 -4.56 13.19
N ASP A 132 -6.56 -5.55 12.69
CA ASP A 132 -6.58 -5.98 11.28
C ASP A 132 -5.19 -6.29 10.66
N VAL A 133 -4.29 -6.91 11.43
CA VAL A 133 -2.95 -7.30 10.96
C VAL A 133 -3.01 -8.23 9.75
N ASP A 134 -4.07 -9.02 9.59
CA ASP A 134 -4.30 -9.87 8.42
C ASP A 134 -4.53 -9.08 7.12
N ARG A 135 -4.80 -7.77 7.21
CA ARG A 135 -5.01 -6.86 6.09
C ARG A 135 -3.82 -5.93 5.82
N ALA A 136 -2.68 -6.21 6.45
CA ALA A 136 -1.46 -5.44 6.24
C ALA A 136 -0.93 -5.59 4.82
N GLY A 137 -0.32 -4.50 4.34
CA GLY A 137 0.37 -4.42 3.07
C GLY A 137 -0.50 -4.02 1.88
N PRO A 138 0.09 -3.31 0.89
CA PRO A 138 -0.62 -2.89 -0.31
C PRO A 138 -0.72 -4.01 -1.37
N VAL A 139 0.00 -5.13 -1.18
CA VAL A 139 0.04 -6.27 -2.09
C VAL A 139 -0.11 -7.54 -1.29
N ARG A 140 -1.15 -8.32 -1.57
CA ARG A 140 -1.49 -9.49 -0.76
C ARG A 140 -0.44 -10.59 -0.79
N ALA A 141 0.20 -10.81 -1.94
CA ALA A 141 1.20 -11.85 -2.11
C ALA A 141 2.58 -11.50 -1.50
N ALA A 142 2.74 -10.31 -0.90
CA ALA A 142 3.99 -9.87 -0.29
C ALA A 142 4.19 -10.34 1.18
N ASP A 143 3.21 -11.05 1.76
CA ASP A 143 3.24 -11.58 3.14
C ASP A 143 3.54 -10.52 4.22
N GLU A 144 3.02 -9.31 4.02
CA GLU A 144 3.21 -8.19 4.95
C GLU A 144 2.68 -8.45 6.37
N PRO A 145 1.59 -9.21 6.62
CA PRO A 145 1.17 -9.56 7.99
C PRO A 145 2.27 -10.24 8.82
N ALA A 146 3.02 -11.16 8.21
CA ALA A 146 4.13 -11.84 8.89
C ALA A 146 5.28 -10.86 9.16
N ARG A 147 5.57 -9.96 8.22
CA ARG A 147 6.56 -8.89 8.41
C ARG A 147 6.16 -7.92 9.52
N LEU A 148 4.89 -7.49 9.57
CA LEU A 148 4.38 -6.62 10.62
C LEU A 148 4.52 -7.27 12.00
N VAL A 149 4.23 -8.57 12.12
CA VAL A 149 4.46 -9.32 13.37
C VAL A 149 5.94 -9.33 13.76
N ARG A 150 6.83 -9.71 12.84
CA ARG A 150 8.27 -9.88 13.10
C ARG A 150 9.02 -8.57 13.33
N GLU A 151 8.80 -7.60 12.45
CA GLU A 151 9.60 -6.38 12.35
C GLU A 151 9.05 -5.26 13.25
N VAL A 152 7.79 -5.35 13.69
CA VAL A 152 7.12 -4.30 14.49
C VAL A 152 6.49 -4.82 15.76
N LEU A 153 5.52 -5.74 15.68
CA LEU A 153 4.76 -6.12 16.86
C LEU A 153 5.59 -6.87 17.89
N ALA A 154 6.50 -7.77 17.48
CA ALA A 154 7.41 -8.45 18.39
C ALA A 154 8.40 -7.49 19.08
N PRO A 155 9.08 -6.56 18.37
CA PRO A 155 9.87 -5.50 19.00
C PRO A 155 9.08 -4.60 19.96
N LEU A 156 7.86 -4.21 19.59
CA LEU A 156 6.97 -3.46 20.48
C LEU A 156 6.60 -4.29 21.71
N ALA A 157 6.28 -5.57 21.53
CA ALA A 157 5.95 -6.48 22.62
C ALA A 157 7.12 -6.68 23.58
N ALA A 158 8.37 -6.62 23.10
CA ALA A 158 9.58 -6.70 23.93
C ALA A 158 9.88 -5.39 24.69
N THR A 159 9.43 -4.25 24.18
CA THR A 159 9.68 -2.92 24.77
C THR A 159 8.88 -2.75 26.07
N GLU A 160 9.57 -2.53 27.20
CA GLU A 160 8.90 -2.60 28.53
C GLU A 160 7.88 -1.50 28.81
N THR A 161 8.09 -0.34 28.22
CA THR A 161 7.21 0.83 28.26
C THR A 161 6.01 0.71 27.33
N VAL A 162 5.87 -0.37 26.54
CA VAL A 162 4.76 -0.55 25.60
C VAL A 162 3.79 -1.63 26.09
N ARG A 163 2.54 -1.24 26.32
CA ARG A 163 1.41 -2.13 26.56
C ARG A 163 0.69 -2.40 25.25
N LEU A 164 0.87 -3.60 24.70
CA LEU A 164 0.42 -3.96 23.35
C LEU A 164 -0.84 -4.83 23.38
N MET A 165 -1.80 -4.52 22.53
CA MET A 165 -2.83 -5.44 22.06
C MET A 165 -2.72 -5.54 20.55
N ALA A 166 -2.70 -6.74 19.99
CA ALA A 166 -2.72 -6.92 18.54
C ALA A 166 -3.77 -7.97 18.15
N GLU A 167 -4.60 -7.65 17.18
CA GLU A 167 -5.40 -8.65 16.47
C GLU A 167 -4.51 -9.28 15.39
N VAL A 168 -4.24 -10.59 15.47
CA VAL A 168 -3.33 -11.28 14.54
C VAL A 168 -3.94 -12.56 13.98
N PRO A 169 -3.56 -12.96 12.74
CA PRO A 169 -3.86 -14.29 12.22
C PRO A 169 -3.44 -15.39 13.20
N ARG A 170 -4.28 -16.43 13.33
CA ARG A 170 -4.05 -17.56 14.24
C ARG A 170 -2.68 -18.24 14.05
N PRO A 171 -2.17 -18.44 12.82
CA PRO A 171 -0.83 -18.99 12.62
C PRO A 171 0.32 -18.12 13.19
N LEU A 172 0.13 -16.80 13.26
CA LEU A 172 1.13 -15.85 13.73
C LEU A 172 1.02 -15.50 15.23
N ALA A 173 -0.04 -15.97 15.90
CA ALA A 173 -0.31 -15.64 17.30
C ALA A 173 0.78 -16.16 18.26
N ALA A 174 1.27 -17.38 18.02
CA ALA A 174 2.35 -17.95 18.82
C ALA A 174 3.69 -17.25 18.57
N GLU A 175 3.96 -16.86 17.32
CA GLU A 175 5.17 -16.16 16.92
C GLU A 175 5.30 -14.80 17.63
N LEU A 176 4.21 -14.03 17.75
CA LEU A 176 4.21 -12.76 18.48
C LEU A 176 4.50 -12.93 19.98
N ALA A 177 4.07 -14.06 20.57
CA ALA A 177 4.30 -14.34 21.99
C ALA A 177 5.67 -14.98 22.26
N GLU A 178 6.39 -15.41 21.22
CA GLU A 178 7.64 -16.14 21.33
C GLU A 178 8.74 -15.28 21.96
N GLY A 179 9.54 -15.87 22.84
CA GLY A 179 10.68 -15.18 23.48
C GLY A 179 10.32 -14.21 24.61
N LEU A 180 9.04 -13.91 24.85
CA LEU A 180 8.60 -13.06 25.95
C LEU A 180 8.68 -13.79 27.31
N PRO A 181 9.02 -13.09 28.42
CA PRO A 181 9.03 -13.71 29.74
C PRO A 181 7.66 -14.28 30.14
N PRO A 182 7.60 -15.38 30.92
CA PRO A 182 6.34 -15.98 31.35
C PRO A 182 5.40 -14.98 32.01
N GLY A 183 4.13 -14.98 31.60
CA GLY A 183 3.10 -14.07 32.12
C GLY A 183 3.09 -12.67 31.49
N THR A 184 4.03 -12.36 30.59
CA THR A 184 4.05 -11.07 29.86
C THR A 184 2.96 -11.01 28.81
N ALA A 185 2.69 -12.14 28.14
CA ALA A 185 1.74 -12.25 27.04
C ALA A 185 0.58 -13.22 27.35
N GLN A 186 -0.60 -12.90 26.82
CA GLN A 186 -1.77 -13.77 26.83
C GLN A 186 -2.37 -13.85 25.43
N ILE A 187 -2.61 -15.05 24.95
CA ILE A 187 -3.34 -15.30 23.70
C ILE A 187 -4.83 -15.48 24.04
N ILE A 188 -5.68 -14.68 23.43
CA ILE A 188 -7.15 -14.79 23.47
C ILE A 188 -7.59 -15.33 22.11
N ASP A 189 -7.78 -16.64 22.03
CA ASP A 189 -8.29 -17.32 20.84
C ASP A 189 -9.82 -17.42 20.93
N LEU A 190 -10.54 -16.65 20.12
CA LEU A 190 -12.00 -16.56 20.17
C LEU A 190 -12.72 -17.86 19.82
N ASP A 191 -12.03 -18.86 19.28
CA ASP A 191 -12.60 -20.16 18.98
C ASP A 191 -12.33 -21.18 20.09
N ALA A 192 -11.50 -20.85 21.09
CA ALA A 192 -11.29 -21.68 22.26
C ALA A 192 -12.51 -21.62 23.21
N PRO A 193 -12.90 -22.75 23.86
CA PRO A 193 -14.11 -22.82 24.67
C PRO A 193 -14.22 -21.78 25.79
N GLU A 194 -13.10 -21.36 26.38
CA GLU A 194 -13.08 -20.34 27.44
C GLU A 194 -13.41 -18.91 26.95
N TRP A 195 -13.25 -18.64 25.65
CA TRP A 195 -13.51 -17.34 25.02
C TRP A 195 -14.72 -17.35 24.10
N ALA A 196 -15.17 -18.54 23.69
CA ALA A 196 -16.37 -18.77 22.90
C ALA A 196 -17.65 -18.27 23.61
N ASP A 197 -18.61 -17.77 22.83
CA ASP A 197 -19.95 -17.38 23.33
C ASP A 197 -20.99 -17.86 22.31
N PRO A 198 -21.46 -19.12 22.40
CA PRO A 198 -22.45 -19.65 21.45
C PRO A 198 -23.77 -18.87 21.44
N ASP A 199 -24.17 -18.30 22.59
CA ASP A 199 -25.42 -17.55 22.71
C ASP A 199 -25.37 -16.23 21.92
N VAL A 200 -24.18 -15.66 21.70
CA VAL A 200 -24.01 -14.47 20.84
C VAL A 200 -24.46 -14.74 19.42
N LEU A 201 -24.28 -15.96 18.92
CA LEU A 201 -24.64 -16.33 17.55
C LEU A 201 -26.16 -16.38 17.37
N VAL A 202 -26.86 -16.90 18.39
CA VAL A 202 -28.33 -16.91 18.44
C VAL A 202 -28.87 -15.48 18.47
N ARG A 203 -28.35 -14.63 19.37
CA ARG A 203 -28.76 -13.23 19.46
C ARG A 203 -28.50 -12.48 18.16
N PHE A 204 -27.35 -12.72 17.53
CA PHE A 204 -27.01 -12.11 16.24
C PHE A 204 -27.99 -12.53 15.14
N ALA A 205 -28.28 -13.82 15.01
CA ALA A 205 -29.21 -14.32 14.00
C ALA A 205 -30.62 -13.73 14.18
N GLN A 206 -31.10 -13.68 15.43
CA GLN A 206 -32.41 -13.10 15.75
C GLN A 206 -32.49 -11.61 15.44
N ALA A 207 -31.43 -10.85 15.71
CA ALA A 207 -31.36 -9.43 15.38
C ALA A 207 -31.32 -9.22 13.85
N ALA A 208 -30.51 -9.99 13.14
CA ALA A 208 -30.37 -9.89 11.68
C ALA A 208 -31.66 -10.27 10.91
N LEU A 209 -32.55 -11.07 11.52
CA LEU A 209 -33.86 -11.43 10.97
C LEU A 209 -35.00 -10.48 11.41
N ASN A 210 -34.75 -9.48 12.26
CA ASN A 210 -35.79 -8.60 12.77
C ASN A 210 -36.03 -7.41 11.81
N PRO A 211 -37.27 -7.18 11.33
CA PRO A 211 -37.59 -6.02 10.49
C PRO A 211 -37.27 -4.67 11.13
N GLU A 212 -37.32 -4.55 12.46
CA GLU A 212 -36.92 -3.33 13.17
C GLU A 212 -35.44 -2.96 12.97
N PHE A 213 -34.61 -3.94 12.61
CA PHE A 213 -33.19 -3.76 12.31
C PHE A 213 -32.89 -3.85 10.80
N GLY A 214 -33.91 -3.73 9.95
CA GLY A 214 -33.75 -3.60 8.50
C GLY A 214 -33.95 -4.89 7.70
N ALA A 215 -34.35 -6.01 8.32
CA ALA A 215 -34.74 -7.19 7.57
C ALA A 215 -36.04 -6.92 6.76
N PRO A 216 -36.19 -7.47 5.55
CA PRO A 216 -37.43 -7.32 4.79
C PRO A 216 -38.60 -8.04 5.48
N GLU A 217 -39.82 -7.53 5.32
CA GLU A 217 -41.03 -8.11 5.89
C GLU A 217 -41.45 -9.41 5.15
N LEU A 218 -40.91 -10.53 5.60
CA LEU A 218 -41.21 -11.89 5.13
C LEU A 218 -41.95 -12.70 6.22
N PRO A 219 -42.72 -13.76 5.87
CA PRO A 219 -43.49 -14.55 6.85
C PRO A 219 -42.69 -15.02 8.08
N PHE A 220 -41.45 -15.46 7.88
CA PHE A 220 -40.56 -15.94 8.95
C PHE A 220 -39.78 -14.83 9.67
N THR A 221 -39.90 -13.57 9.23
CA THR A 221 -39.30 -12.40 9.90
C THR A 221 -40.33 -11.61 10.70
N VAL A 222 -41.60 -11.56 10.26
CA VAL A 222 -42.67 -10.80 10.94
C VAL A 222 -43.25 -11.57 12.12
N ASP A 223 -43.40 -12.90 12.02
CA ASP A 223 -43.86 -13.73 13.14
C ASP A 223 -42.72 -13.89 14.16
N PRO A 224 -42.86 -13.35 15.39
CA PRO A 224 -41.80 -13.41 16.39
C PRO A 224 -41.45 -14.83 16.81
N ALA A 225 -42.41 -15.75 16.88
CA ALA A 225 -42.16 -17.12 17.29
C ALA A 225 -41.32 -17.87 16.24
N VAL A 226 -41.69 -17.72 14.96
CA VAL A 226 -40.94 -18.30 13.84
C VAL A 226 -39.56 -17.68 13.72
N ARG A 227 -39.46 -16.34 13.82
CA ARG A 227 -38.18 -15.62 13.78
C ARG A 227 -37.22 -16.07 14.88
N LEU A 228 -37.70 -16.15 16.12
CA LEU A 228 -36.88 -16.56 17.26
C LEU A 228 -36.42 -18.03 17.12
N ALA A 229 -37.29 -18.91 16.64
CA ALA A 229 -36.96 -20.32 16.38
C ALA A 229 -35.91 -20.47 15.26
N LEU A 230 -36.10 -19.78 14.13
CA LEU A 230 -35.14 -19.76 13.03
C LEU A 230 -33.79 -19.17 13.47
N GLY A 231 -33.79 -18.03 14.18
CA GLY A 231 -32.56 -17.42 14.69
C GLY A 231 -31.82 -18.34 15.66
N ALA A 232 -32.53 -19.07 16.51
CA ALA A 232 -31.93 -20.07 17.39
C ALA A 232 -31.35 -21.27 16.63
N ALA A 233 -32.04 -21.75 15.59
CA ALA A 233 -31.54 -22.82 14.73
C ALA A 233 -30.27 -22.40 13.97
N ILE A 234 -30.26 -21.19 13.39
CA ILE A 234 -29.07 -20.62 12.72
C ILE A 234 -27.92 -20.50 13.73
N GLY A 235 -28.15 -19.88 14.89
CA GLY A 235 -27.10 -19.68 15.89
C GLY A 235 -26.49 -20.96 16.44
N ARG A 236 -27.28 -22.04 16.59
CA ARG A 236 -26.76 -23.36 17.00
C ARG A 236 -25.94 -24.06 15.92
N ARG A 237 -26.31 -23.87 14.66
CA ARG A 237 -25.67 -24.52 13.51
C ARG A 237 -24.42 -23.76 13.05
N ALA A 238 -24.47 -22.44 13.12
CA ALA A 238 -23.37 -21.57 12.76
C ALA A 238 -22.21 -21.75 13.74
N GLY A 239 -21.01 -22.04 13.22
CA GLY A 239 -19.79 -22.08 14.02
C GLY A 239 -19.19 -20.70 14.30
N SER A 240 -19.66 -19.64 13.62
CA SER A 240 -19.11 -18.28 13.76
C SER A 240 -20.13 -17.20 13.40
N PRO A 241 -19.91 -15.94 13.82
CA PRO A 241 -20.74 -14.80 13.42
C PRO A 241 -20.84 -14.65 11.89
N LEU A 242 -19.76 -14.85 11.15
CA LEU A 242 -19.82 -14.78 9.69
C LEU A 242 -20.79 -15.81 9.11
N VAL A 243 -20.78 -17.06 9.59
CA VAL A 243 -21.71 -18.08 9.09
C VAL A 243 -23.17 -17.71 9.39
N VAL A 244 -23.44 -17.07 10.54
CA VAL A 244 -24.76 -16.49 10.83
C VAL A 244 -25.14 -15.45 9.78
N GLN A 245 -24.25 -14.49 9.50
CA GLN A 245 -24.50 -13.43 8.52
C GLN A 245 -24.76 -13.99 7.12
N LEU A 246 -23.95 -14.94 6.67
CA LEU A 246 -24.12 -15.58 5.37
C LEU A 246 -25.42 -16.39 5.30
N ALA A 247 -25.77 -17.13 6.36
CA ALA A 247 -27.04 -17.87 6.42
C ALA A 247 -28.24 -16.94 6.26
N VAL A 248 -28.25 -15.83 7.01
CA VAL A 248 -29.31 -14.82 6.96
C VAL A 248 -29.35 -14.17 5.57
N ASN A 249 -28.22 -13.70 5.05
CA ASN A 249 -28.15 -13.09 3.71
C ASN A 249 -28.68 -14.01 2.62
N CYS A 250 -28.29 -15.29 2.63
CA CYS A 250 -28.76 -16.27 1.63
C CYS A 250 -30.27 -16.51 1.73
N ILE A 251 -30.82 -16.63 2.95
CA ILE A 251 -32.27 -16.83 3.18
C ILE A 251 -33.06 -15.59 2.78
N LEU A 252 -32.58 -14.38 3.08
CA LEU A 252 -33.27 -13.15 2.71
C LEU A 252 -33.20 -12.88 1.20
N MET A 253 -32.09 -13.22 0.55
CA MET A 253 -31.92 -13.07 -0.90
C MET A 253 -32.79 -14.06 -1.69
N ALA A 254 -32.91 -15.30 -1.20
CA ALA A 254 -33.70 -16.36 -1.82
C ALA A 254 -34.62 -17.03 -0.77
N PRO A 255 -35.78 -16.40 -0.45
CA PRO A 255 -36.67 -16.83 0.62
C PRO A 255 -37.60 -18.00 0.25
N GLU A 256 -37.68 -18.34 -1.03
CA GLU A 256 -38.53 -19.43 -1.53
C GLU A 256 -37.81 -20.80 -1.48
N GLY A 257 -38.58 -21.89 -1.49
CA GLY A 257 -38.05 -23.25 -1.64
C GLY A 257 -37.25 -23.78 -0.44
N PHE A 258 -37.40 -23.16 0.74
CA PHE A 258 -36.70 -23.50 1.98
C PHE A 258 -37.68 -23.58 3.15
N ASP A 259 -37.50 -24.58 4.02
CA ASP A 259 -38.19 -24.67 5.30
C ASP A 259 -37.27 -24.13 6.41
N PRO A 260 -37.59 -22.98 7.02
CA PRO A 260 -36.88 -22.40 8.16
C PRO A 260 -36.68 -23.34 9.35
N ALA A 261 -37.53 -24.36 9.50
CA ALA A 261 -37.45 -25.31 10.61
C ALA A 261 -36.50 -26.50 10.34
N ASP A 262 -36.04 -26.69 9.10
CA ASP A 262 -35.17 -27.82 8.74
C ASP A 262 -33.69 -27.44 8.82
N GLU A 263 -33.08 -27.77 9.95
CA GLU A 263 -31.67 -27.47 10.25
C GLU A 263 -30.67 -28.09 9.25
N ARG A 264 -31.07 -29.06 8.41
CA ARG A 264 -30.23 -29.66 7.37
C ARG A 264 -29.89 -28.68 6.25
N PHE A 265 -30.71 -27.65 6.06
CA PHE A 265 -30.51 -26.60 5.07
C PHE A 265 -29.84 -25.34 5.66
N LEU A 266 -29.35 -25.42 6.90
CA LEU A 266 -28.60 -24.35 7.55
C LEU A 266 -27.08 -24.63 7.48
N PRO A 267 -26.27 -23.64 7.09
CA PRO A 267 -24.84 -23.81 6.95
C PRO A 267 -24.13 -23.91 8.30
N THR A 268 -23.08 -24.72 8.34
CA THR A 268 -22.17 -24.85 9.50
C THR A 268 -20.83 -24.17 9.27
N SER A 269 -20.53 -23.81 8.02
CA SER A 269 -19.28 -23.19 7.58
C SER A 269 -19.55 -22.24 6.40
N VAL A 270 -18.53 -21.47 6.03
CA VAL A 270 -18.57 -20.59 4.84
C VAL A 270 -18.80 -21.42 3.57
N GLY A 271 -18.04 -22.50 3.37
CA GLY A 271 -18.25 -23.43 2.26
C GLY A 271 -19.67 -24.03 2.20
N ALA A 272 -20.24 -24.41 3.36
CA ALA A 272 -21.61 -24.90 3.42
C ALA A 272 -22.64 -23.83 3.02
N ALA A 273 -22.39 -22.55 3.33
CA ALA A 273 -23.26 -21.45 2.91
C ALA A 273 -23.24 -21.28 1.39
N LEU A 274 -22.06 -21.31 0.76
CA LEU A 274 -21.91 -21.30 -0.70
C LEU A 274 -22.66 -22.47 -1.34
N ASP A 275 -22.43 -23.69 -0.86
CA ASP A 275 -23.01 -24.91 -1.42
C ASP A 275 -24.54 -24.94 -1.31
N LEU A 276 -25.08 -24.58 -0.14
CA LEU A 276 -26.51 -24.57 0.10
C LEU A 276 -27.22 -23.49 -0.72
N HIS A 277 -26.62 -22.31 -0.85
CA HIS A 277 -27.17 -21.22 -1.67
C HIS A 277 -27.21 -21.58 -3.15
N ALA A 278 -26.09 -22.09 -3.70
CA ALA A 278 -26.04 -22.54 -5.09
C ALA A 278 -27.08 -23.63 -5.37
N ARG A 279 -27.16 -24.66 -4.51
CA ARG A 279 -28.15 -25.74 -4.65
C ARG A 279 -29.59 -25.24 -4.58
N ARG A 280 -29.89 -24.26 -3.70
CA ARG A 280 -31.22 -23.66 -3.59
C ARG A 280 -31.66 -22.99 -4.89
N LEU A 281 -30.72 -22.37 -5.60
CA LEU A 281 -30.95 -21.73 -6.90
C LEU A 281 -30.81 -22.70 -8.09
N GLY A 282 -30.72 -24.01 -7.84
CA GLY A 282 -30.59 -25.02 -8.90
C GLY A 282 -29.26 -24.95 -9.66
N THR A 283 -28.23 -24.33 -9.07
CA THR A 283 -26.90 -24.13 -9.67
C THR A 283 -25.87 -25.03 -8.98
N ASP A 284 -24.82 -25.41 -9.71
CA ASP A 284 -23.70 -26.12 -9.11
C ASP A 284 -22.83 -25.20 -8.23
N SER A 285 -22.34 -25.75 -7.13
CA SER A 285 -21.51 -25.04 -6.17
C SER A 285 -20.17 -24.57 -6.74
N GLN A 286 -19.63 -25.26 -7.76
CA GLN A 286 -18.40 -24.84 -8.43
C GLN A 286 -18.65 -23.61 -9.30
N THR A 287 -19.80 -23.51 -9.97
CA THR A 287 -20.15 -22.33 -10.76
C THR A 287 -20.17 -21.06 -9.92
N LEU A 288 -20.77 -21.10 -8.72
CA LEU A 288 -20.73 -19.98 -7.77
C LEU A 288 -19.30 -19.64 -7.34
N ARG A 289 -18.47 -20.64 -7.02
CA ARG A 289 -17.08 -20.40 -6.63
C ARG A 289 -16.25 -19.79 -7.75
N MET A 290 -16.41 -20.23 -9.00
CA MET A 290 -15.72 -19.64 -10.15
C MET A 290 -16.19 -18.21 -10.41
N LEU A 291 -17.47 -17.93 -10.20
CA LEU A 291 -18.00 -16.57 -10.29
C LEU A 291 -17.38 -15.64 -9.23
N LEU A 292 -17.15 -16.13 -8.02
CA LEU A 292 -16.54 -15.35 -6.93
C LEU A 292 -15.00 -15.38 -6.93
N ALA A 293 -14.36 -16.27 -7.69
CA ALA A 293 -12.91 -16.46 -7.68
C ALA A 293 -12.10 -15.20 -8.02
N PRO A 294 -12.47 -14.38 -9.02
CA PRO A 294 -11.78 -13.11 -9.27
C PRO A 294 -11.82 -12.16 -8.07
N LEU A 295 -12.92 -12.15 -7.32
CA LEU A 295 -13.07 -11.32 -6.12
C LEU A 295 -12.24 -11.86 -4.94
N ALA A 296 -12.09 -13.19 -4.86
CA ALA A 296 -11.22 -13.84 -3.88
C ALA A 296 -9.72 -13.61 -4.17
N LEU A 297 -9.38 -13.36 -5.43
CA LEU A 297 -8.03 -13.10 -5.93
C LEU A 297 -7.76 -11.61 -6.16
N ALA A 298 -8.75 -10.75 -5.89
CA ALA A 298 -8.67 -9.32 -6.08
C ALA A 298 -7.61 -8.69 -5.16
N GLU A 299 -7.06 -7.59 -5.63
CA GLU A 299 -6.21 -6.70 -4.85
C GLU A 299 -7.02 -5.47 -4.42
N ALA A 300 -6.48 -4.71 -3.45
CA ALA A 300 -7.11 -3.52 -2.88
C ALA A 300 -8.57 -3.75 -2.45
N GLU A 301 -9.45 -2.77 -2.72
CA GLU A 301 -10.85 -2.74 -2.29
C GLU A 301 -11.80 -3.55 -3.20
N GLY A 302 -11.26 -4.35 -4.12
CA GLY A 302 -12.04 -5.18 -5.05
C GLY A 302 -11.82 -4.84 -6.51
N ILE A 303 -12.58 -5.47 -7.40
CA ILE A 303 -12.44 -5.32 -8.86
C ILE A 303 -13.53 -4.41 -9.43
N PRO A 304 -13.24 -3.62 -10.48
CA PRO A 304 -14.27 -2.91 -11.21
C PRO A 304 -15.34 -3.86 -11.78
N VAL A 305 -16.61 -3.51 -11.60
CA VAL A 305 -17.75 -4.37 -12.00
C VAL A 305 -17.69 -4.79 -13.48
N GLN A 306 -17.20 -3.91 -14.36
CA GLN A 306 -17.02 -4.18 -15.79
C GLN A 306 -15.98 -5.28 -16.10
N LEU A 307 -15.01 -5.49 -15.21
CA LEU A 307 -13.98 -6.52 -15.37
C LEU A 307 -14.44 -7.88 -14.83
N TRP A 308 -15.41 -7.91 -13.90
CA TRP A 308 -15.80 -9.12 -13.19
C TRP A 308 -16.18 -10.28 -14.12
N ALA A 309 -17.02 -10.01 -15.13
CA ALA A 309 -17.48 -11.03 -16.07
C ALA A 309 -16.34 -11.67 -16.87
N ARG A 310 -15.42 -10.82 -17.33
CA ARG A 310 -14.24 -11.22 -18.09
C ARG A 310 -13.31 -12.08 -17.23
N LEU A 311 -13.01 -11.62 -16.02
CA LEU A 311 -12.11 -12.34 -15.11
C LEU A 311 -12.71 -13.65 -14.62
N ALA A 312 -14.02 -13.71 -14.36
CA ALA A 312 -14.70 -14.96 -13.99
C ALA A 312 -14.59 -16.00 -15.11
N SER A 313 -14.75 -15.58 -16.36
CA SER A 313 -14.60 -16.46 -17.52
C SER A 313 -13.14 -16.90 -17.73
N ALA A 314 -12.18 -16.01 -17.46
CA ALA A 314 -10.75 -16.32 -17.52
C ALA A 314 -10.36 -17.39 -16.48
N VAL A 315 -10.79 -17.24 -15.22
CA VAL A 315 -10.50 -18.22 -14.16
C VAL A 315 -11.22 -19.55 -14.40
N ALA A 316 -12.45 -19.51 -14.92
CA ALA A 316 -13.20 -20.72 -15.25
C ALA A 316 -12.70 -21.42 -16.53
N GLU A 317 -11.88 -20.73 -17.33
CA GLU A 317 -11.41 -21.18 -18.66
C GLU A 317 -12.55 -21.54 -19.64
N HIS A 318 -13.76 -20.99 -19.41
CA HIS A 318 -14.92 -21.10 -20.29
C HIS A 318 -15.85 -19.89 -20.10
N ASP A 319 -16.76 -19.67 -21.04
CA ASP A 319 -17.71 -18.55 -20.98
C ASP A 319 -18.63 -18.67 -19.75
N MET A 320 -18.57 -17.68 -18.86
CA MET A 320 -19.39 -17.59 -17.65
C MET A 320 -20.55 -16.61 -17.81
N SER A 321 -20.71 -15.97 -18.97
CA SER A 321 -21.78 -14.99 -19.24
C SER A 321 -23.19 -15.50 -18.87
N PRO A 322 -23.56 -16.77 -19.12
CA PRO A 322 -24.87 -17.28 -18.69
C PRO A 322 -25.06 -17.34 -17.17
N ALA A 323 -24.01 -17.70 -16.41
CA ALA A 323 -24.06 -17.71 -14.96
C ALA A 323 -24.14 -16.29 -14.38
N ILE A 324 -23.44 -15.35 -15.01
CA ILE A 324 -23.48 -13.92 -14.69
C ILE A 324 -24.85 -13.31 -15.02
N ALA A 325 -25.54 -13.79 -16.05
CA ALA A 325 -26.91 -13.38 -16.36
C ALA A 325 -27.92 -13.82 -15.26
N GLY A 326 -27.62 -14.90 -14.53
CA GLY A 326 -28.28 -15.25 -13.26
C GLY A 326 -28.03 -14.24 -12.13
N GLY A 327 -27.10 -13.31 -12.35
CA GLY A 327 -26.97 -12.03 -11.69
C GLY A 327 -26.61 -12.08 -10.22
N MET A 328 -26.95 -10.98 -9.53
CA MET A 328 -26.78 -10.77 -8.10
C MET A 328 -27.59 -11.74 -7.22
N LEU A 329 -28.53 -12.51 -7.79
CA LEU A 329 -29.22 -13.53 -6.99
C LEU A 329 -28.25 -14.63 -6.53
N LEU A 330 -27.30 -15.00 -7.38
CA LEU A 330 -26.32 -16.04 -7.08
C LEU A 330 -25.16 -15.50 -6.21
N ALA A 331 -24.57 -14.36 -6.60
CA ALA A 331 -23.39 -13.81 -5.92
C ALA A 331 -23.72 -12.84 -4.78
N GLY A 332 -24.89 -12.19 -4.79
CA GLY A 332 -25.24 -11.07 -3.93
C GLY A 332 -25.10 -11.29 -2.42
N PRO A 333 -25.40 -12.49 -1.85
CA PRO A 333 -25.18 -12.73 -0.43
C PRO A 333 -23.71 -12.65 0.01
N PHE A 334 -22.77 -12.75 -0.94
CA PHE A 334 -21.34 -12.90 -0.71
C PHE A 334 -20.50 -11.70 -1.18
N VAL A 335 -21.11 -10.73 -1.84
CA VAL A 335 -20.41 -9.57 -2.41
C VAL A 335 -20.97 -8.26 -1.86
N GLN A 336 -20.14 -7.23 -1.86
CA GLN A 336 -20.50 -5.87 -1.50
C GLN A 336 -20.06 -4.92 -2.62
N PRO A 337 -20.96 -4.09 -3.18
CA PRO A 337 -20.57 -3.00 -4.04
C PRO A 337 -19.98 -1.86 -3.20
N GLU A 338 -18.94 -1.22 -3.72
CA GLU A 338 -18.25 -0.08 -3.14
C GLU A 338 -18.14 1.02 -4.19
N GLU A 339 -18.76 2.17 -3.94
CA GLU A 339 -18.68 3.32 -4.83
C GLU A 339 -17.42 4.11 -4.52
N VAL A 340 -16.49 4.14 -5.46
CA VAL A 340 -15.29 4.96 -5.35
C VAL A 340 -15.59 6.30 -6.04
N PRO A 341 -15.49 7.44 -5.32
CA PRO A 341 -15.62 8.75 -5.94
C PRO A 341 -14.61 8.89 -7.07
N GLY A 342 -15.03 9.46 -8.20
CA GLY A 342 -14.12 9.77 -9.30
C GLY A 342 -12.95 10.62 -8.80
N SER A 343 -11.72 10.15 -9.05
CA SER A 343 -10.50 10.85 -8.67
C SER A 343 -10.00 11.60 -9.89
N ASP A 344 -10.53 12.81 -10.09
CA ASP A 344 -9.85 14.00 -10.61
C ASP A 344 -10.86 15.00 -11.17
N ALA A 345 -10.91 16.20 -10.56
CA ALA A 345 -11.70 17.34 -11.05
C ALA A 345 -11.11 17.99 -12.32
N ASP A 346 -9.97 17.50 -12.81
CA ASP A 346 -9.22 18.07 -13.94
C ASP A 346 -9.24 17.20 -15.21
N SER A 347 -9.96 16.07 -15.21
CA SER A 347 -10.24 15.36 -16.46
C SER A 347 -11.51 15.94 -17.10
N ASP A 348 -11.43 16.37 -18.36
CA ASP A 348 -12.53 16.98 -19.14
C ASP A 348 -13.65 15.97 -19.51
N GLY A 349 -13.72 14.85 -18.78
CA GLY A 349 -14.75 13.82 -18.87
C GLY A 349 -15.48 13.73 -17.52
N ALA A 350 -16.80 13.61 -17.57
CA ALA A 350 -17.59 13.30 -16.38
C ALA A 350 -17.14 11.94 -15.83
N ASP A 351 -16.23 11.95 -14.86
CA ASP A 351 -15.85 10.75 -14.10
C ASP A 351 -17.02 10.42 -13.16
N GLU A 352 -18.07 9.84 -13.75
CA GLU A 352 -19.13 9.17 -13.00
C GLU A 352 -18.45 8.10 -12.15
N GLY A 353 -18.58 8.20 -10.82
CA GLY A 353 -17.87 7.34 -9.86
C GLY A 353 -17.90 5.85 -10.25
N ARG A 354 -16.83 5.14 -9.92
CA ARG A 354 -16.65 3.74 -10.31
C ARG A 354 -17.17 2.82 -9.21
N THR A 355 -17.97 1.82 -9.61
CA THR A 355 -18.42 0.77 -8.70
C THR A 355 -17.43 -0.40 -8.69
N LEU A 356 -16.81 -0.63 -7.54
CA LEU A 356 -16.03 -1.83 -7.25
C LEU A 356 -16.93 -2.92 -6.68
N LEU A 357 -16.61 -4.17 -7.00
CA LEU A 357 -17.16 -5.34 -6.35
C LEU A 357 -16.07 -5.99 -5.51
N ARG A 358 -16.39 -6.27 -4.25
CA ARG A 358 -15.54 -7.06 -3.35
C ARG A 358 -16.34 -8.15 -2.67
N LEU A 359 -15.65 -9.12 -2.08
CA LEU A 359 -16.29 -10.08 -1.19
C LEU A 359 -16.72 -9.39 0.10
N LEU A 360 -17.85 -9.83 0.64
CA LEU A 360 -18.41 -9.31 1.90
C LEU A 360 -17.44 -9.47 3.08
N HIS A 361 -16.59 -10.51 3.05
CA HIS A 361 -15.67 -10.83 4.14
C HIS A 361 -14.43 -11.59 3.64
N PRO A 362 -13.21 -11.34 4.18
CA PRO A 362 -11.98 -12.02 3.78
C PRO A 362 -12.01 -13.55 3.86
N ALA A 363 -12.70 -14.12 4.85
CA ALA A 363 -12.87 -15.57 4.98
C ALA A 363 -13.55 -16.24 3.76
N LEU A 364 -14.39 -15.50 3.00
CA LEU A 364 -14.92 -16.01 1.72
C LEU A 364 -13.78 -16.18 0.71
N ALA A 365 -12.85 -15.22 0.67
CA ALA A 365 -11.69 -15.27 -0.21
C ALA A 365 -10.80 -16.48 0.14
N GLU A 366 -10.59 -16.74 1.43
CA GLU A 366 -9.86 -17.92 1.90
C GLU A 366 -10.53 -19.23 1.49
N GLU A 367 -11.84 -19.38 1.75
CA GLU A 367 -12.62 -20.56 1.35
C GLU A 367 -12.56 -20.81 -0.17
N ILE A 368 -12.72 -19.75 -0.98
CA ILE A 368 -12.70 -19.87 -2.44
C ILE A 368 -11.30 -20.25 -2.92
N ARG A 369 -10.24 -19.60 -2.42
CA ARG A 369 -8.86 -19.89 -2.80
C ARG A 369 -8.44 -21.30 -2.39
N ALA A 370 -8.85 -21.78 -1.22
CA ALA A 370 -8.61 -23.15 -0.78
C ALA A 370 -9.29 -24.20 -1.69
N GLY A 371 -10.38 -23.83 -2.36
CA GLY A 371 -11.07 -24.67 -3.34
C GLY A 371 -10.51 -24.59 -4.77
N LEU A 372 -9.56 -23.69 -5.06
CA LEU A 372 -8.93 -23.61 -6.38
C LEU A 372 -7.89 -24.73 -6.57
N PRO A 373 -7.80 -25.34 -7.77
CA PRO A 373 -6.73 -26.31 -8.07
C PRO A 373 -5.33 -25.71 -7.92
N SER A 374 -5.18 -24.44 -8.31
CA SER A 374 -3.95 -23.67 -8.15
C SER A 374 -4.28 -22.17 -8.18
N VAL A 375 -3.94 -21.48 -7.09
CA VAL A 375 -4.05 -20.02 -6.99
C VAL A 375 -3.17 -19.34 -8.04
N ALA A 376 -1.93 -19.80 -8.21
CA ALA A 376 -0.99 -19.26 -9.20
C ALA A 376 -1.47 -19.43 -10.65
N ALA A 377 -2.15 -20.54 -10.96
CA ALA A 377 -2.73 -20.75 -12.30
C ALA A 377 -3.91 -19.80 -12.55
N ALA A 378 -4.81 -19.65 -11.57
CA ALA A 378 -5.92 -18.70 -11.65
C ALA A 378 -5.40 -17.25 -11.78
N GLN A 379 -4.36 -16.89 -11.03
CA GLN A 379 -3.72 -15.57 -11.15
C GLN A 379 -3.04 -15.37 -12.50
N THR A 380 -2.46 -16.42 -13.09
CA THR A 380 -1.98 -16.36 -14.49
C THR A 380 -3.12 -16.01 -15.44
N GLN A 381 -4.28 -16.67 -15.33
CA GLN A 381 -5.44 -16.37 -16.19
C GLN A 381 -5.96 -14.94 -16.00
N ILE A 382 -6.03 -14.47 -14.75
CA ILE A 382 -6.41 -13.09 -14.43
C ILE A 382 -5.40 -12.12 -15.04
N ALA A 383 -4.11 -12.29 -14.79
CA ALA A 383 -3.06 -11.41 -15.27
C ALA A 383 -3.05 -11.30 -16.81
N MET A 384 -3.16 -12.44 -17.51
CA MET A 384 -3.26 -12.44 -18.98
C MET A 384 -4.51 -11.70 -19.46
N SER A 385 -5.65 -11.92 -18.82
CA SER A 385 -6.90 -11.23 -19.19
C SER A 385 -6.85 -9.72 -18.94
N LEU A 386 -6.17 -9.30 -17.87
CA LEU A 386 -5.92 -7.89 -17.54
C LEU A 386 -4.95 -7.25 -18.55
N LEU A 387 -3.87 -7.94 -18.94
CA LEU A 387 -2.93 -7.47 -19.96
C LEU A 387 -3.62 -7.28 -21.31
N GLU A 388 -4.50 -8.19 -21.71
CA GLU A 388 -5.34 -8.05 -22.91
C GLU A 388 -6.38 -6.93 -22.81
N ALA A 389 -6.67 -6.43 -21.60
CA ALA A 389 -7.56 -5.30 -21.38
C ALA A 389 -6.86 -3.95 -21.49
N VAL A 390 -5.52 -3.91 -21.57
CA VAL A 390 -4.74 -2.68 -21.75
C VAL A 390 -4.94 -2.15 -23.18
N PRO A 391 -5.61 -1.00 -23.36
CA PRO A 391 -5.90 -0.47 -24.70
C PRO A 391 -4.60 -0.13 -25.43
N GLU A 392 -4.44 -0.63 -26.66
CA GLU A 392 -3.27 -0.31 -27.52
C GLU A 392 -1.90 -0.66 -26.90
N GLN A 393 -1.87 -1.47 -25.81
CA GLN A 393 -0.68 -1.69 -24.97
C GLN A 393 -0.14 -0.40 -24.33
N ASP A 394 -1.02 0.57 -24.11
CA ASP A 394 -0.73 1.86 -23.47
C ASP A 394 -1.26 1.87 -22.02
N TRP A 395 -0.34 1.82 -21.06
CA TRP A 395 -0.65 1.86 -19.63
C TRP A 395 -1.29 3.18 -19.18
N GLY A 396 -1.06 4.28 -19.91
CA GLY A 396 -1.71 5.56 -19.63
C GLY A 396 -3.21 5.55 -19.90
N LYS A 397 -3.67 4.64 -20.77
CA LYS A 397 -5.09 4.44 -21.11
C LYS A 397 -5.75 3.28 -20.36
N ALA A 398 -4.98 2.49 -19.61
CA ALA A 398 -5.49 1.35 -18.87
C ALA A 398 -6.41 1.79 -17.71
N ASP A 399 -7.41 0.98 -17.40
CA ASP A 399 -8.20 1.13 -16.17
C ASP A 399 -7.26 1.17 -14.95
N PRO A 400 -7.45 2.08 -13.97
CA PRO A 400 -6.57 2.17 -12.81
C PRO A 400 -6.35 0.84 -12.09
N TYR A 401 -7.40 0.00 -11.97
CA TYR A 401 -7.25 -1.32 -11.37
C TYR A 401 -6.25 -2.19 -12.14
N VAL A 402 -6.29 -2.16 -13.47
CA VAL A 402 -5.38 -2.93 -14.33
C VAL A 402 -3.96 -2.45 -14.12
N ARG A 403 -3.67 -1.16 -14.29
CA ARG A 403 -2.30 -0.64 -14.19
C ARG A 403 -1.71 -0.74 -12.77
N ASP A 404 -2.52 -0.54 -11.73
CA ASP A 404 -2.03 -0.42 -10.36
C ASP A 404 -1.89 -1.78 -9.66
N HIS A 405 -2.64 -2.80 -10.11
CA HIS A 405 -2.65 -4.13 -9.46
C HIS A 405 -2.17 -5.29 -10.33
N ILE A 406 -1.85 -5.08 -11.62
CA ILE A 406 -1.27 -6.15 -12.45
C ILE A 406 0.03 -6.71 -11.86
N ALA A 407 0.84 -5.88 -11.21
CA ALA A 407 2.10 -6.30 -10.59
C ALA A 407 1.86 -7.32 -9.45
N ALA A 408 0.78 -7.14 -8.69
CA ALA A 408 0.40 -8.05 -7.61
C ALA A 408 -0.13 -9.39 -8.15
N HIS A 409 -1.01 -9.36 -9.17
CA HIS A 409 -1.48 -10.57 -9.84
C HIS A 409 -0.33 -11.37 -10.46
N THR A 410 0.62 -10.69 -11.11
CA THR A 410 1.80 -11.35 -11.71
C THR A 410 2.81 -11.81 -10.66
N LEU A 411 2.93 -11.16 -9.51
CA LEU A 411 3.77 -11.63 -8.40
C LEU A 411 3.31 -13.01 -7.93
N GLU A 412 2.02 -13.16 -7.64
CA GLU A 412 1.48 -14.44 -7.17
C GLU A 412 1.43 -15.51 -8.25
N ALA A 413 1.32 -15.12 -9.52
CA ALA A 413 1.48 -16.03 -10.66
C ALA A 413 2.94 -16.46 -10.89
N GLY A 414 3.93 -15.81 -10.26
CA GLY A 414 5.36 -16.04 -10.53
C GLY A 414 5.84 -15.49 -11.88
N LEU A 415 5.13 -14.50 -12.43
CA LEU A 415 5.34 -13.89 -13.74
C LEU A 415 5.77 -12.41 -13.67
N LEU A 416 5.92 -11.84 -12.47
CA LEU A 416 6.26 -10.43 -12.31
C LEU A 416 7.62 -10.07 -12.95
N PRO A 417 8.71 -10.85 -12.84
CA PRO A 417 9.99 -10.49 -13.45
C PRO A 417 9.93 -10.26 -14.96
N GLN A 418 9.05 -10.97 -15.68
CA GLN A 418 8.84 -10.78 -17.11
C GLN A 418 8.15 -9.45 -17.42
N LEU A 419 7.20 -9.04 -16.58
CA LEU A 419 6.46 -7.78 -16.70
C LEU A 419 7.32 -6.57 -16.35
N LEU A 420 8.28 -6.71 -15.42
CA LEU A 420 9.21 -5.64 -14.99
C LEU A 420 10.30 -5.31 -16.04
N THR A 421 9.94 -5.39 -17.31
CA THR A 421 10.72 -4.95 -18.48
C THR A 421 10.00 -3.84 -19.26
N ASP A 422 8.77 -3.48 -18.89
CA ASP A 422 8.01 -2.42 -19.54
C ASP A 422 8.15 -1.08 -18.79
N PRO A 423 8.84 -0.07 -19.35
CA PRO A 423 8.95 1.23 -18.70
C PRO A 423 7.62 1.99 -18.61
N GLY A 424 6.64 1.69 -19.48
CA GLY A 424 5.31 2.29 -19.39
C GLY A 424 4.60 1.91 -18.09
N LEU A 425 4.77 0.67 -17.62
CA LEU A 425 4.22 0.24 -16.35
C LEU A 425 4.83 1.04 -15.19
N PHE A 426 6.16 1.22 -15.17
CA PHE A 426 6.84 1.99 -14.12
C PHE A 426 6.39 3.46 -14.05
N VAL A 427 6.03 4.02 -15.20
CA VAL A 427 5.57 5.41 -15.32
C VAL A 427 4.13 5.57 -14.87
N HIS A 428 3.23 4.64 -15.21
CA HIS A 428 1.80 4.84 -15.02
C HIS A 428 1.21 4.16 -13.77
N ALA A 429 1.75 3.03 -13.33
CA ALA A 429 1.26 2.34 -12.14
C ALA A 429 1.48 3.17 -10.87
N ASP A 430 0.58 3.02 -9.90
CA ASP A 430 0.76 3.57 -8.56
C ASP A 430 2.10 3.10 -7.96
N PRO A 431 2.99 4.03 -7.56
CA PRO A 431 4.28 3.69 -7.00
C PRO A 431 4.23 2.87 -5.70
N VAL A 432 3.15 2.93 -4.93
CA VAL A 432 3.01 2.21 -3.65
C VAL A 432 2.86 0.70 -3.86
N PRO A 433 1.80 0.19 -4.52
CA PRO A 433 1.65 -1.24 -4.76
C PRO A 433 2.74 -1.78 -5.69
N LEU A 434 3.18 -1.02 -6.70
CA LEU A 434 4.25 -1.48 -7.59
C LEU A 434 5.56 -1.68 -6.83
N ARG A 435 5.94 -0.74 -5.95
CA ARG A 435 7.13 -0.90 -5.10
C ARG A 435 7.04 -2.14 -4.22
N ALA A 436 5.91 -2.34 -3.53
CA ALA A 436 5.74 -3.50 -2.65
C ALA A 436 5.82 -4.82 -3.41
N ALA A 437 5.25 -4.89 -4.61
CA ALA A 437 5.34 -6.07 -5.47
C ALA A 437 6.79 -6.34 -5.92
N VAL A 438 7.55 -5.30 -6.30
CA VAL A 438 8.96 -5.44 -6.71
C VAL A 438 9.86 -5.84 -5.54
N GLU A 439 9.65 -5.27 -4.34
CA GLU A 439 10.40 -5.60 -3.12
C GLU A 439 10.20 -7.07 -2.69
N ALA A 440 9.05 -7.67 -2.99
CA ALA A 440 8.77 -9.07 -2.68
C ALA A 440 9.52 -10.07 -3.59
N VAL A 441 10.08 -9.62 -4.72
CA VAL A 441 10.85 -10.48 -5.63
C VAL A 441 12.33 -10.52 -5.19
N PRO A 442 12.95 -11.71 -5.06
CA PRO A 442 14.37 -11.81 -4.76
C PRO A 442 15.23 -11.01 -5.75
N LEU A 443 16.20 -10.25 -5.22
CA LEU A 443 16.99 -9.29 -6.00
C LEU A 443 17.73 -9.93 -7.19
N GLU A 444 18.12 -11.20 -7.07
CA GLU A 444 18.77 -11.99 -8.12
C GLU A 444 17.84 -12.31 -9.31
N GLN A 445 16.52 -12.34 -9.09
CA GLN A 445 15.51 -12.58 -10.14
C GLN A 445 15.10 -11.30 -10.87
N LEU A 446 15.38 -10.13 -10.28
CA LEU A 446 15.07 -8.84 -10.89
C LEU A 446 15.98 -8.53 -12.07
N GLY A 447 15.40 -8.11 -13.19
CA GLY A 447 16.16 -7.54 -14.32
C GLY A 447 16.78 -6.19 -13.97
N ALA A 448 17.76 -5.75 -14.76
CA ALA A 448 18.36 -4.42 -14.64
C ALA A 448 17.31 -3.27 -14.54
N PRO A 449 16.29 -3.19 -15.41
CA PRO A 449 15.30 -2.11 -15.31
C PRO A 449 14.49 -2.12 -14.01
N ALA A 450 14.13 -3.31 -13.50
CA ALA A 450 13.43 -3.46 -12.23
C ALA A 450 14.27 -3.00 -11.03
N ARG A 451 15.59 -3.23 -11.07
CA ARG A 451 16.52 -2.73 -10.04
C ARG A 451 16.65 -1.21 -10.07
N THR A 452 16.65 -0.60 -11.26
CA THR A 452 16.59 0.86 -11.43
C THR A 452 15.29 1.43 -10.86
N TYR A 453 14.15 0.79 -11.14
CA TYR A 453 12.87 1.17 -10.55
C TYR A 453 12.93 1.07 -9.01
N LEU A 454 13.37 -0.06 -8.46
CA LEU A 454 13.47 -0.27 -7.01
C LEU A 454 14.34 0.78 -6.31
N ARG A 455 15.46 1.17 -6.93
CA ARG A 455 16.32 2.27 -6.43
C ARG A 455 15.58 3.61 -6.37
N THR A 456 14.70 3.86 -7.33
CA THR A 456 13.99 5.14 -7.49
C THR A 456 12.66 5.16 -6.73
N ALA A 457 12.07 3.98 -6.46
CA ALA A 457 10.76 3.82 -5.86
C ALA A 457 10.55 4.59 -4.54
N PRO A 458 11.51 4.66 -3.59
CA PRO A 458 11.34 5.48 -2.38
C PRO A 458 11.07 6.96 -2.67
N LEU A 459 11.72 7.53 -3.70
CA LEU A 459 11.46 8.90 -4.14
C LEU A 459 10.04 9.03 -4.71
N LEU A 460 9.64 8.11 -5.57
CA LEU A 460 8.34 8.11 -6.24
C LEU A 460 7.18 7.93 -5.24
N THR A 461 7.30 6.99 -4.32
CA THR A 461 6.31 6.74 -3.26
C THR A 461 6.19 7.95 -2.32
N ARG A 462 7.31 8.56 -1.90
CA ARG A 462 7.30 9.70 -0.97
C ARG A 462 6.70 10.96 -1.59
N THR A 463 6.98 11.19 -2.87
CA THR A 463 6.61 12.44 -3.56
C THR A 463 5.27 12.36 -4.28
N GLN A 464 4.81 11.14 -4.60
CA GLN A 464 3.57 10.87 -5.36
C GLN A 464 3.43 11.77 -6.60
N VAL A 465 4.55 11.99 -7.30
CA VAL A 465 4.57 12.89 -8.47
C VAL A 465 3.71 12.34 -9.63
N PRO A 466 3.13 13.23 -10.46
CA PRO A 466 2.42 12.86 -11.67
C PRO A 466 3.25 12.01 -12.64
N ALA A 467 2.58 11.35 -13.59
CA ALA A 467 3.21 10.42 -14.52
C ALA A 467 4.31 11.06 -15.36
N GLU A 468 4.13 12.31 -15.81
CA GLU A 468 5.11 13.06 -16.61
C GLU A 468 6.42 13.26 -15.85
N LEU A 469 6.32 13.65 -14.58
CA LEU A 469 7.48 13.90 -13.74
C LEU A 469 8.12 12.58 -13.28
N ARG A 470 7.30 11.54 -13.06
CA ARG A 470 7.77 10.17 -12.81
C ARG A 470 8.58 9.64 -13.99
N ALA A 471 8.10 9.85 -15.22
CA ALA A 471 8.79 9.50 -16.45
C ALA A 471 10.13 10.22 -16.56
N ALA A 472 10.21 11.51 -16.24
CA ALA A 472 11.47 12.25 -16.26
C ALA A 472 12.49 11.74 -15.22
N PHE A 473 12.04 11.39 -14.01
CA PHE A 473 12.90 10.77 -13.01
C PHE A 473 13.40 9.39 -13.43
N LEU A 474 12.52 8.54 -13.97
CA LEU A 474 12.88 7.21 -14.46
C LEU A 474 13.81 7.28 -15.68
N GLU A 475 13.57 8.21 -16.61
CA GLU A 475 14.47 8.46 -17.74
C GLU A 475 15.88 8.81 -17.27
N THR A 476 15.98 9.70 -16.29
CA THR A 476 17.26 10.07 -15.66
C THR A 476 17.91 8.86 -14.99
N ALA A 477 17.13 8.08 -14.24
CA ALA A 477 17.61 6.90 -13.52
C ALA A 477 18.12 5.80 -14.47
N PHE A 478 17.46 5.58 -15.61
CA PHE A 478 17.91 4.64 -16.64
C PHE A 478 19.22 5.10 -17.29
N VAL A 479 19.39 6.41 -17.54
CA VAL A 479 20.68 6.92 -18.03
C VAL A 479 21.79 6.76 -16.99
N GLU A 480 21.50 7.01 -15.70
CA GLU A 480 22.44 6.78 -14.60
C GLU A 480 22.90 5.33 -14.49
N ASP A 481 21.99 4.38 -14.68
CA ASP A 481 22.27 2.94 -14.54
C ASP A 481 22.77 2.30 -15.86
N GLY A 482 22.96 3.10 -16.91
CA GLY A 482 23.51 2.63 -18.19
C GLY A 482 22.53 1.82 -19.04
N LEU A 483 21.24 2.16 -18.98
CA LEU A 483 20.13 1.53 -19.69
C LEU A 483 19.50 2.49 -20.73
N PRO A 484 20.27 2.93 -21.76
CA PRO A 484 19.84 3.95 -22.71
C PRO A 484 18.59 3.56 -23.50
N GLU A 485 18.37 2.27 -23.77
CA GLU A 485 17.20 1.75 -24.48
C GLU A 485 15.89 1.97 -23.71
N TYR A 486 15.93 1.93 -22.37
CA TYR A 486 14.77 2.21 -21.52
C TYR A 486 14.50 3.71 -21.41
N ALA A 487 15.56 4.52 -21.32
CA ALA A 487 15.45 5.97 -21.37
C ALA A 487 14.86 6.45 -22.72
N GLU A 488 15.28 5.83 -23.83
CA GLU A 488 14.73 6.08 -25.17
C GLU A 488 13.27 5.63 -25.30
N ALA A 489 12.93 4.45 -24.78
CA ALA A 489 11.56 3.96 -24.75
C ALA A 489 10.61 4.94 -24.02
N ILE A 490 11.03 5.53 -22.89
CA ILE A 490 10.22 6.56 -22.21
C ILE A 490 9.99 7.76 -23.12
N ARG A 491 11.04 8.26 -23.78
CA ARG A 491 10.96 9.48 -24.62
C ARG A 491 10.13 9.29 -25.88
N GLU A 492 10.23 8.12 -26.52
CA GLU A 492 9.67 7.91 -27.86
C GLU A 492 8.32 7.20 -27.86
N ARG A 493 8.08 6.28 -26.91
CA ARG A 493 6.88 5.43 -26.94
C ARG A 493 5.72 5.96 -26.11
N LEU A 494 5.98 6.69 -25.03
CA LEU A 494 4.93 7.10 -24.09
C LEU A 494 4.23 8.40 -24.49
N GLY A 495 4.77 9.16 -25.46
CA GLY A 495 4.16 10.41 -25.92
C GLY A 495 4.07 11.50 -24.84
N LEU A 496 4.86 11.40 -23.77
CA LEU A 496 4.89 12.36 -22.67
C LEU A 496 5.89 13.48 -22.95
N GLU A 497 5.48 14.72 -22.72
CA GLU A 497 6.37 15.89 -22.75
C GLU A 497 7.14 15.99 -21.44
N LEU A 498 8.37 15.48 -21.44
CA LEU A 498 9.21 15.51 -20.26
C LEU A 498 9.73 16.94 -19.98
N PRO A 499 9.70 17.41 -18.72
CA PRO A 499 10.26 18.73 -18.35
C PRO A 499 11.77 18.85 -18.61
N TRP A 500 12.47 17.72 -18.76
CA TRP A 500 13.87 17.69 -19.19
C TRP A 500 14.20 16.40 -19.94
N GLN A 501 15.34 16.42 -20.61
CA GLN A 501 16.00 15.25 -21.18
C GLN A 501 17.38 15.09 -20.57
N THR A 502 17.70 13.89 -20.10
CA THR A 502 19.06 13.60 -19.62
C THR A 502 20.00 13.45 -20.81
N LEU A 503 21.01 14.34 -20.90
CA LEU A 503 22.00 14.31 -21.98
C LEU A 503 23.09 13.28 -21.67
N TRP A 504 23.53 13.23 -20.41
CA TRP A 504 24.48 12.25 -19.91
C TRP A 504 24.54 12.24 -18.39
N SER A 505 25.04 11.13 -17.85
CA SER A 505 25.39 10.97 -16.42
C SER A 505 26.79 10.37 -16.29
N GLN A 506 27.53 10.79 -15.27
CA GLN A 506 28.90 10.36 -14.97
C GLN A 506 29.01 9.99 -13.47
N PRO A 507 29.30 8.72 -13.13
CA PRO A 507 29.38 8.25 -11.74
C PRO A 507 30.72 8.65 -11.10
N VAL A 508 30.88 9.95 -10.79
CA VAL A 508 32.10 10.51 -10.20
C VAL A 508 31.84 10.92 -8.76
N ALA A 509 32.50 10.27 -7.81
CA ALA A 509 32.35 10.57 -6.39
C ALA A 509 33.03 11.90 -6.01
N GLY A 510 32.48 12.57 -4.99
CA GLY A 510 33.10 13.74 -4.35
C GLY A 510 33.06 15.03 -5.17
N VAL A 511 32.15 15.15 -6.14
CA VAL A 511 31.97 16.40 -6.90
C VAL A 511 31.50 17.51 -5.95
N SER A 512 32.35 18.50 -5.74
CA SER A 512 32.14 19.59 -4.78
C SER A 512 31.63 20.89 -5.43
N ALA A 513 31.89 21.07 -6.72
CA ALA A 513 31.38 22.18 -7.51
C ALA A 513 31.22 21.76 -8.97
N VAL A 514 30.24 22.35 -9.65
CA VAL A 514 30.06 22.21 -11.10
C VAL A 514 29.98 23.59 -11.74
N THR A 515 30.43 23.71 -12.98
CA THR A 515 30.36 24.97 -13.71
C THR A 515 30.17 24.72 -15.20
N VAL A 516 29.24 25.45 -15.81
CA VAL A 516 29.09 25.50 -17.26
C VAL A 516 30.01 26.56 -17.86
N GLY A 517 30.62 26.27 -18.99
CA GLY A 517 31.53 27.18 -19.68
C GLY A 517 31.60 26.92 -21.17
N THR A 518 32.40 27.71 -21.87
CA THR A 518 32.72 27.51 -23.29
C THR A 518 34.22 27.46 -23.47
N LEU A 519 34.69 26.49 -24.26
CA LEU A 519 36.08 26.43 -24.72
C LEU A 519 36.15 27.11 -26.09
N PRO A 520 36.90 28.22 -26.24
CA PRO A 520 37.04 28.90 -27.52
C PRO A 520 37.68 27.97 -28.56
N GLY A 521 37.07 27.87 -29.74
CA GLY A 521 37.65 27.11 -30.85
C GLY A 521 38.98 27.69 -31.31
N THR A 522 39.82 26.87 -31.92
CA THR A 522 40.97 27.33 -32.71
C THR A 522 40.46 28.00 -34.00
N GLU A 523 41.16 29.01 -34.53
CA GLU A 523 40.77 29.85 -35.68
C GLU A 523 39.77 29.18 -36.65
N GLY A 524 38.52 29.63 -36.63
CA GLY A 524 37.43 29.16 -37.52
C GLY A 524 36.54 28.03 -36.97
N ALA A 525 36.92 27.37 -35.86
CA ALA A 525 36.08 26.38 -35.19
C ALA A 525 35.09 27.04 -34.20
N ALA A 526 33.89 26.47 -34.10
CA ALA A 526 32.89 26.93 -33.14
C ALA A 526 33.37 26.69 -31.69
N ALA A 527 32.97 27.57 -30.77
CA ALA A 527 33.20 27.36 -29.34
C ALA A 527 32.49 26.07 -28.88
N THR A 528 33.13 25.29 -28.02
CA THR A 528 32.58 24.05 -27.49
C THR A 528 32.01 24.29 -26.09
N PRO A 529 30.71 24.06 -25.86
CA PRO A 529 30.14 24.08 -24.51
C PRO A 529 30.73 22.97 -23.65
N VAL A 530 31.18 23.30 -22.43
CA VAL A 530 31.85 22.38 -21.51
C VAL A 530 31.23 22.40 -20.12
N ALA A 531 31.26 21.24 -19.47
CA ALA A 531 30.95 21.04 -18.06
C ALA A 531 32.25 20.82 -17.30
N VAL A 532 32.52 21.66 -16.29
CA VAL A 532 33.67 21.54 -15.40
C VAL A 532 33.20 20.99 -14.07
N LEU A 533 33.79 19.87 -13.63
CA LEU A 533 33.45 19.20 -12.37
C LEU A 533 34.66 19.28 -11.43
N VAL A 534 34.51 19.90 -10.26
CA VAL A 534 35.56 19.95 -9.24
C VAL A 534 35.47 18.70 -8.38
N VAL A 535 36.53 17.89 -8.39
CA VAL A 535 36.61 16.53 -7.84
C VAL A 535 37.82 16.37 -6.92
N PRO A 536 37.87 15.31 -6.09
CA PRO A 536 39.04 15.03 -5.26
C PRO A 536 40.32 14.84 -6.09
N PRO A 537 41.49 15.20 -5.54
CA PRO A 537 42.76 14.89 -6.19
C PRO A 537 42.93 13.38 -6.38
N GLY A 538 43.49 12.98 -7.51
CA GLY A 538 43.69 11.56 -7.85
C GLY A 538 42.48 10.90 -8.52
N THR A 539 41.36 11.60 -8.71
CA THR A 539 40.28 11.14 -9.60
C THR A 539 40.85 10.92 -11.01
N PRO A 540 40.65 9.74 -11.62
CA PRO A 540 41.15 9.44 -12.96
C PRO A 540 40.71 10.48 -14.00
N GLY A 541 41.66 11.01 -14.78
CA GLY A 541 41.41 12.05 -15.79
C GLY A 541 41.34 13.48 -15.25
N ALA A 542 41.36 13.68 -13.94
CA ALA A 542 41.23 15.02 -13.34
C ALA A 542 42.57 15.79 -13.35
N ARG A 543 42.49 17.09 -13.63
CA ARG A 543 43.65 18.00 -13.68
C ARG A 543 43.66 18.93 -12.46
N PRO A 544 44.81 19.22 -11.85
CA PRO A 544 44.88 20.12 -10.69
C PRO A 544 44.36 21.51 -11.03
N VAL A 545 43.55 22.09 -10.14
CA VAL A 545 43.00 23.43 -10.25
C VAL A 545 43.91 24.40 -9.51
N GLY A 546 44.67 25.22 -10.25
CA GLY A 546 45.60 26.22 -9.70
C GLY A 546 47.07 25.98 -10.10
N ALA A 547 47.91 27.01 -9.99
CA ALA A 547 49.32 26.92 -10.35
C ALA A 547 50.07 25.99 -9.40
N ALA A 548 50.86 25.06 -9.96
CA ALA A 548 51.77 24.20 -9.21
C ALA A 548 52.82 25.07 -8.48
N GLY A 549 52.60 25.34 -7.18
CA GLY A 549 53.49 26.22 -6.43
C GLY A 549 53.28 26.32 -4.92
N ALA A 550 52.43 25.50 -4.30
CA ALA A 550 52.34 25.44 -2.84
C ALA A 550 53.14 24.24 -2.33
N GLU A 551 54.37 24.50 -1.88
CA GLU A 551 55.15 23.56 -1.09
C GLU A 551 54.43 23.30 0.25
N GLY A 552 53.61 22.24 0.29
CA GLY A 552 52.92 21.86 1.51
C GLY A 552 51.81 20.83 1.29
N GLY A 553 52.17 19.57 1.08
CA GLY A 553 51.49 18.34 1.57
C GLY A 553 50.02 18.03 1.27
N GLU A 554 49.16 18.99 0.94
CA GLU A 554 47.75 18.76 0.63
C GLU A 554 47.55 18.89 -0.88
N SER A 555 47.32 17.77 -1.56
CA SER A 555 46.92 17.79 -2.97
C SER A 555 45.67 18.65 -3.13
N GLY A 556 45.80 19.75 -3.88
CA GLY A 556 44.71 20.68 -4.14
C GLY A 556 43.56 20.06 -4.96
N PRO A 557 42.40 20.75 -5.06
CA PRO A 557 41.25 20.27 -5.83
C PRO A 557 41.62 20.01 -7.30
N ALA A 558 41.03 19.00 -7.91
CA ALA A 558 41.20 18.68 -9.32
C ALA A 558 39.91 18.92 -10.11
N ALA A 559 39.98 19.04 -11.43
CA ALA A 559 38.84 19.25 -12.29
C ALA A 559 38.80 18.26 -13.46
N LEU A 560 37.60 17.76 -13.76
CA LEU A 560 37.26 17.07 -14.99
C LEU A 560 36.56 18.04 -15.93
N VAL A 561 36.85 17.95 -17.23
CA VAL A 561 36.19 18.76 -18.26
C VAL A 561 35.49 17.82 -19.22
N HIS A 562 34.17 17.89 -19.28
CA HIS A 562 33.35 17.14 -20.22
C HIS A 562 32.73 18.08 -21.25
N GLY A 563 32.40 17.57 -22.44
CA GLY A 563 31.45 18.24 -23.32
C GLY A 563 30.10 18.43 -22.60
N LEU A 564 29.51 19.62 -22.67
CA LEU A 564 28.24 19.89 -21.98
C LEU A 564 27.07 19.14 -22.62
N VAL A 565 27.09 18.99 -23.96
CA VAL A 565 26.00 18.33 -24.71
C VAL A 565 26.25 16.84 -24.93
N GLN A 566 27.49 16.44 -25.17
CA GLN A 566 27.88 15.04 -25.38
C GLN A 566 28.90 14.62 -24.32
N PRO A 567 28.73 13.44 -23.69
CA PRO A 567 29.67 12.95 -22.69
C PRO A 567 30.97 12.51 -23.35
N GLY A 568 31.92 13.42 -23.45
CA GLY A 568 33.31 13.14 -23.84
C GLY A 568 34.23 13.85 -22.88
N LEU A 569 35.13 13.11 -22.23
CA LEU A 569 36.20 13.71 -21.43
C LEU A 569 37.12 14.46 -22.39
N LEU A 570 37.30 15.77 -22.16
CA LEU A 570 38.13 16.63 -22.98
C LEU A 570 39.53 16.68 -22.36
N ASP A 571 40.26 15.59 -22.54
CA ASP A 571 41.56 15.36 -21.91
C ASP A 571 42.59 16.43 -22.20
N ASP A 572 42.47 17.19 -23.30
CA ASP A 572 43.40 18.25 -23.72
C ASP A 572 42.91 19.68 -23.38
N ALA A 573 41.73 19.84 -22.75
CA ALA A 573 41.16 21.15 -22.49
C ALA A 573 41.99 21.95 -21.46
N ASP A 574 42.46 23.14 -21.86
CA ASP A 574 43.11 24.08 -20.95
C ASP A 574 42.08 24.80 -20.08
N LEU A 575 42.10 24.51 -18.77
CA LEU A 575 41.21 25.12 -17.77
C LEU A 575 41.27 26.65 -17.80
N GLY A 576 42.43 27.24 -18.12
CA GLY A 576 42.61 28.69 -18.20
C GLY A 576 41.93 29.34 -19.41
N ARG A 577 41.56 28.55 -20.42
CA ARG A 577 40.86 29.03 -21.62
C ARG A 577 39.34 28.91 -21.52
N ILE A 578 38.82 28.25 -20.49
CA ILE A 578 37.37 28.07 -20.31
C ILE A 578 36.74 29.40 -19.88
N VAL A 579 35.85 29.93 -20.72
CA VAL A 579 35.11 31.16 -20.46
C VAL A 579 33.78 30.80 -19.81
N ARG A 580 33.49 31.38 -18.64
CA ARG A 580 32.21 31.22 -17.95
C ARG A 580 31.20 32.24 -18.46
N PRO A 581 29.89 31.92 -18.51
CA PRO A 581 28.86 32.92 -18.75
C PRO A 581 28.92 34.03 -17.71
N SER A 582 28.91 35.28 -18.16
CA SER A 582 28.88 36.48 -17.33
C SER A 582 27.56 36.59 -16.54
N GLU A 583 27.55 37.39 -15.47
CA GLU A 583 26.33 37.65 -14.70
C GLU A 583 25.26 38.32 -15.56
N GLU A 584 25.64 39.19 -16.50
CA GLU A 584 24.71 39.83 -17.44
C GLU A 584 24.07 38.80 -18.39
N GLU A 585 24.85 37.87 -18.95
CA GLU A 585 24.33 36.78 -19.79
C GLU A 585 23.40 35.86 -19.00
N ARG A 586 23.75 35.52 -17.75
CA ARG A 586 22.89 34.73 -16.84
C ARG A 586 21.63 35.48 -16.44
N ALA A 587 21.70 36.81 -16.28
CA ALA A 587 20.55 37.64 -15.95
C ALA A 587 19.59 37.79 -17.13
N ALA A 588 20.11 37.83 -18.35
CA ALA A 588 19.35 37.91 -19.59
C ALA A 588 18.78 36.56 -20.07
N ALA A 589 19.31 35.43 -19.57
CA ALA A 589 18.81 34.10 -19.91
C ALA A 589 17.32 33.93 -19.54
N PRO A 590 16.52 33.24 -20.37
CA PRO A 590 15.08 33.09 -20.15
C PRO A 590 14.74 32.23 -18.91
N LEU A 591 15.66 31.35 -18.52
CA LEU A 591 15.50 30.47 -17.37
C LEU A 591 16.29 30.97 -16.17
N GLY A 592 15.78 30.69 -14.98
CA GLY A 592 16.53 30.86 -13.74
C GLY A 592 16.58 29.58 -12.92
N LEU A 593 17.48 29.54 -11.95
CA LEU A 593 17.70 28.39 -11.09
C LEU A 593 17.53 28.80 -9.62
N SER A 594 16.79 28.00 -8.88
CA SER A 594 16.74 28.07 -7.41
C SER A 594 17.05 26.71 -6.81
N ARG A 595 17.72 26.70 -5.65
CA ARG A 595 18.23 25.48 -5.01
C ARG A 595 17.86 25.45 -3.53
N GLY A 596 17.24 24.35 -3.11
CA GLY A 596 17.14 23.91 -1.72
C GLY A 596 18.16 22.82 -1.40
N GLY A 597 18.02 22.14 -0.25
CA GLY A 597 18.92 21.04 0.13
C GLY A 597 18.75 19.81 -0.77
N ASP A 598 17.50 19.40 -0.97
CA ASP A 598 17.06 18.17 -1.66
C ASP A 598 16.19 18.44 -2.90
N TYR A 599 15.99 19.71 -3.26
CA TYR A 599 15.26 20.12 -4.45
C TYR A 599 16.01 21.19 -5.27
N LEU A 600 15.81 21.16 -6.59
CA LEU A 600 16.20 22.20 -7.54
C LEU A 600 14.97 22.58 -8.36
N ARG A 601 14.73 23.88 -8.55
CA ARG A 601 13.66 24.37 -9.42
C ARG A 601 14.25 25.26 -10.51
N VAL A 602 13.85 24.98 -11.74
CA VAL A 602 14.07 25.84 -12.90
C VAL A 602 12.75 26.51 -13.21
N TRP A 603 12.79 27.83 -13.35
CA TRP A 603 11.61 28.66 -13.67
C TRP A 603 11.84 29.47 -14.93
N ASN A 604 10.77 29.75 -15.64
CA ASN A 604 10.77 30.73 -16.71
C ASN A 604 10.68 32.13 -16.10
N ARG A 605 11.63 33.01 -16.44
CA ARG A 605 11.68 34.36 -15.87
C ARG A 605 10.56 35.26 -16.39
N ALA A 606 10.02 34.99 -17.57
CA ALA A 606 9.02 35.83 -18.20
C ALA A 606 7.67 35.79 -17.46
N ASP A 607 7.24 34.60 -17.06
CA ASP A 607 5.95 34.33 -16.40
C ASP A 607 6.10 33.87 -14.94
N GLN A 608 7.33 33.60 -14.48
CA GLN A 608 7.65 33.08 -13.14
C GLN A 608 7.13 31.66 -12.87
N GLU A 609 6.79 30.89 -13.91
CA GLU A 609 6.34 29.51 -13.77
C GLU A 609 7.50 28.53 -13.61
N VAL A 610 7.33 27.50 -12.78
CA VAL A 610 8.31 26.42 -12.61
C VAL A 610 8.20 25.48 -13.79
N VAL A 611 9.22 25.46 -14.65
CA VAL A 611 9.28 24.59 -15.84
C VAL A 611 9.92 23.23 -15.56
N ALA A 612 10.72 23.12 -14.50
CA ALA A 612 11.26 21.85 -14.03
C ALA A 612 11.48 21.86 -12.52
N ALA A 613 11.07 20.79 -11.84
CA ALA A 613 11.32 20.55 -10.43
C ALA A 613 12.02 19.21 -10.24
N LEU A 614 13.30 19.26 -9.87
CA LEU A 614 14.07 18.06 -9.56
C LEU A 614 14.05 17.85 -8.05
N ILE A 615 13.70 16.65 -7.65
CA ILE A 615 13.79 16.19 -6.27
C ILE A 615 14.79 15.03 -6.27
N SER A 616 15.67 15.00 -5.28
CA SER A 616 16.62 13.90 -5.15
C SER A 616 16.47 13.21 -3.79
N ASP A 617 16.77 11.92 -3.78
CA ASP A 617 16.93 11.11 -2.58
C ASP A 617 18.29 11.34 -1.91
N THR A 618 19.21 12.04 -2.57
CA THR A 618 20.48 12.50 -1.99
C THR A 618 20.60 14.02 -2.15
N PRO A 619 21.22 14.73 -1.19
CA PRO A 619 21.37 16.18 -1.32
C PRO A 619 22.15 16.59 -2.58
N PHE A 620 21.76 17.71 -3.18
CA PHE A 620 22.52 18.30 -4.28
C PHE A 620 23.81 18.94 -3.76
N THR A 621 24.97 18.47 -4.23
CA THR A 621 26.27 19.04 -3.83
C THR A 621 26.58 20.31 -4.62
N ALA A 622 26.20 20.37 -5.89
CA ALA A 622 26.35 21.55 -6.74
C ALA A 622 25.36 21.56 -7.92
N ALA A 623 25.07 22.75 -8.45
CA ALA A 623 24.26 22.92 -9.65
C ALA A 623 24.68 24.19 -10.38
N ASP A 624 24.62 24.17 -11.72
CA ASP A 624 24.81 25.34 -12.57
C ASP A 624 23.88 25.25 -13.81
N LEU A 625 23.37 26.39 -14.29
CA LEU A 625 22.45 26.47 -15.42
C LEU A 625 23.08 27.29 -16.55
N ALA A 626 23.23 26.67 -17.71
CA ALA A 626 23.70 27.35 -18.91
C ALA A 626 22.60 28.25 -19.51
N PRO A 627 22.96 29.37 -20.16
CA PRO A 627 21.98 30.28 -20.77
C PRO A 627 21.09 29.64 -21.84
N ASP A 628 21.54 28.54 -22.45
CA ASP A 628 20.82 27.75 -23.44
C ASP A 628 19.88 26.69 -22.83
N GLY A 629 19.74 26.69 -21.49
CA GLY A 629 18.82 25.81 -20.77
C GLY A 629 19.37 24.43 -20.43
N ILE A 630 20.69 24.22 -20.49
CA ILE A 630 21.30 22.98 -19.97
C ILE A 630 21.63 23.14 -18.48
N LEU A 631 20.97 22.32 -17.66
CA LEU A 631 21.18 22.22 -16.23
C LEU A 631 22.25 21.16 -15.92
N LEU A 632 23.36 21.57 -15.34
CA LEU A 632 24.43 20.70 -14.84
C LEU A 632 24.26 20.53 -13.33
N VAL A 633 24.10 19.30 -12.85
CA VAL A 633 23.88 19.01 -11.43
C VAL A 633 24.82 17.91 -10.93
N ALA A 634 25.18 18.02 -9.66
CA ALA A 634 25.96 17.01 -8.94
C ALA A 634 25.28 16.61 -7.64
N THR A 635 25.40 15.32 -7.34
CA THR A 635 24.96 14.65 -6.11
C THR A 635 26.08 13.73 -5.64
N GLU A 636 25.89 13.04 -4.53
CA GLU A 636 26.82 11.99 -4.09
C GLU A 636 26.99 10.85 -5.12
N ARG A 637 26.00 10.67 -6.01
CA ARG A 637 26.02 9.65 -7.07
C ARG A 637 26.86 10.03 -8.29
N GLY A 638 27.19 11.30 -8.45
CA GLY A 638 27.88 11.79 -9.64
C GLY A 638 27.33 13.09 -10.19
N ALA A 639 27.74 13.40 -11.42
CA ALA A 639 27.33 14.59 -12.15
C ALA A 639 26.54 14.22 -13.41
N LYS A 640 25.56 15.05 -13.77
CA LYS A 640 24.72 14.86 -14.95
C LYS A 640 24.33 16.18 -15.58
N ALA A 641 24.15 16.18 -16.89
CA ALA A 641 23.63 17.31 -17.65
C ALA A 641 22.23 17.00 -18.18
N LEU A 642 21.31 17.93 -17.96
CA LEU A 642 19.91 17.82 -18.32
C LEU A 642 19.54 19.00 -19.23
N ARG A 643 18.92 18.74 -20.37
CA ARG A 643 18.34 19.81 -21.20
C ARG A 643 16.92 20.09 -20.72
N ILE A 644 16.69 21.28 -20.17
CA ILE A 644 15.36 21.71 -19.74
C ILE A 644 14.52 21.99 -20.99
N ARG A 645 13.30 21.44 -21.03
CA ARG A 645 12.32 21.71 -22.08
C ARG A 645 11.32 22.70 -21.51
N ALA A 646 11.28 23.91 -22.06
CA ALA A 646 10.23 24.86 -21.71
C ALA A 646 8.90 24.34 -22.25
N ALA A 647 7.87 24.27 -21.40
CA ALA A 647 6.51 24.01 -21.86
C ALA A 647 6.11 25.15 -22.81
N GLY A 648 5.92 24.83 -24.10
CA GLY A 648 5.40 25.77 -25.09
C GLY A 648 6.39 26.82 -25.63
N ALA A 649 7.32 26.38 -26.47
CA ALA A 649 7.71 27.18 -27.62
C ALA A 649 7.44 26.32 -28.87
N GLU A 650 6.33 26.61 -29.56
CA GLU A 650 6.11 26.10 -30.91
C GLU A 650 7.40 26.31 -31.72
N ILE A 651 7.89 25.22 -32.30
CA ILE A 651 9.01 25.23 -33.21
C ILE A 651 8.57 26.02 -34.45
N ALA A 652 8.83 27.32 -34.44
CA ALA A 652 8.80 28.12 -35.66
C ALA A 652 10.03 27.73 -36.48
N SER A 653 9.77 27.06 -37.61
CA SER A 653 10.72 26.71 -38.66
C SER A 653 11.54 27.89 -39.18
#